data_AF-A0A0L8VCZ4-F1
#
_entry.id   AF-A0A0L8VCZ4-F1
#
_cell.length_a   1.000
_cell.length_b   1.000
_cell.length_c   1.000
_cell.angle_alpha   90.00
_cell.angle_beta   90.00
_cell.angle_gamma   90.00
#
_symmetry.space_group_name_H-M   'P 1'
#
loop_
_entity.id
_entity.type
_entity.pdbx_description
1 polymer ?
#
loop_
_entity_poly.entity_id
_entity_poly.type
_entity_poly.pdbx_seq_one_letter_code
_entity_poly.pdbx_strand_id
1 'polypeptide(L)'
;MRLFYFLILFPISLISLAQKVQSPVEFSGCNFTAVAHRGYSEFYPENTLLAIEEAFKRGIKYCEVDVAVSSDGVYVLHHDPYTVTRTTKGEGTVVENSFAQLAAMDAGDWKAGFFKGVTVPSLVEALKIAQKYDAFLYLDVKDFDAAALARTLADAQVDPSRMMPAITSLERAAEFRQHCPDSPWVWFGADPTDPNDQSWFEQRVALGCRVFELSDDDLLANLEWTSAFINQAHDLGAAVWAYTVNNEHLIKQLADLGVDGVETDRPYVAQLYVCGHDPVSTYPKAETTGNWDFKQRNFENTGIGSRLKSFVGEGGQVQPVEFGLTSDFGISKIAGKDTVVAKIPAYDPNNGLFAYDNFMMEDSGAVDFSYTVIMDILIEAKDSGSYISLIQTSPDNLNDADFFIAPDASMGTYGEYHGEFSFDEWHRVVFVHDGNLVRKYLDGNHLGDVEVTGSRWTVFNNMAYHGKHGLLFFSDDDFETAQIYASALQLRNYVLSPSEISALGGVKAHGIPTNNKKVFSSGIADLKSELVDWEQQTIFIKQAGGSASSAVSYQLKLSYGATTSIPESGVFDFSDGEQTFQAIAADGSSTSWTIHRLLTVGVNDLGNKTTALVYPNPFEHHLKVKLEKSAHLELINTMGQVLLRKELLAGENIVTIGDLPPGTYLYRIRSKDGYSTNGVLLKSN
;
A
#
# COMPACT_ATOMS: atom_id res chain seq x y z
N MET A 1 -58.46 -55.17 -31.21
CA MET A 1 -58.99 -55.83 -30.00
C MET A 1 -57.81 -56.06 -29.06
N ARG A 2 -57.81 -55.35 -27.91
CA ARG A 2 -56.96 -55.44 -26.70
C ARG A 2 -55.67 -56.27 -26.72
N LEU A 3 -54.55 -55.65 -26.35
CA LEU A 3 -53.52 -56.30 -25.53
C LEU A 3 -53.10 -55.36 -24.39
N PHE A 4 -53.11 -55.90 -23.17
CA PHE A 4 -52.75 -55.27 -21.90
C PHE A 4 -51.24 -54.96 -21.83
N TYR A 5 -50.88 -53.77 -21.33
CA TYR A 5 -49.56 -53.53 -20.73
C TYR A 5 -49.74 -53.17 -19.26
N PHE A 6 -49.08 -53.94 -18.40
CA PHE A 6 -48.91 -53.68 -16.98
C PHE A 6 -48.07 -52.41 -16.79
N LEU A 7 -48.61 -51.41 -16.10
CA LEU A 7 -47.83 -50.30 -15.57
C LEU A 7 -47.23 -50.73 -14.22
N ILE A 8 -45.92 -50.93 -14.18
CA ILE A 8 -45.15 -51.04 -12.94
C ILE A 8 -44.81 -49.60 -12.53
N LEU A 9 -45.44 -49.12 -11.46
CA LEU A 9 -45.08 -47.88 -10.77
C LEU A 9 -43.78 -48.12 -9.99
N PHE A 10 -42.67 -47.59 -10.48
CA PHE A 10 -41.49 -47.36 -9.63
C PHE A 10 -41.74 -46.09 -8.80
N PRO A 11 -41.56 -46.11 -7.48
CA PRO A 11 -41.52 -44.88 -6.70
C PRO A 11 -40.27 -44.12 -7.15
N ILE A 12 -40.47 -42.97 -7.80
CA ILE A 12 -39.39 -42.01 -8.00
C ILE A 12 -39.10 -41.44 -6.62
N SER A 13 -38.12 -42.04 -5.95
CA SER A 13 -37.44 -41.42 -4.83
C SER A 13 -36.85 -40.11 -5.35
N LEU A 14 -37.54 -39.00 -5.07
CA LEU A 14 -36.96 -37.66 -5.14
C LEU A 14 -35.84 -37.62 -4.11
N ILE A 15 -34.67 -38.13 -4.50
CA ILE A 15 -33.41 -37.77 -3.85
C ILE A 15 -33.23 -36.31 -4.21
N SER A 16 -33.71 -35.45 -3.32
CA SER A 16 -33.23 -34.08 -3.21
C SER A 16 -31.72 -34.16 -3.07
N LEU A 17 -30.99 -33.98 -4.18
CA LEU A 17 -29.64 -33.44 -4.10
C LEU A 17 -29.80 -32.03 -3.54
N ALA A 18 -29.92 -31.92 -2.21
CA ALA A 18 -29.47 -30.74 -1.53
C ALA A 18 -27.97 -30.71 -1.82
N GLN A 19 -27.56 -29.97 -2.85
CA GLN A 19 -26.17 -29.55 -2.95
C GLN A 19 -25.88 -28.92 -1.60
N LYS A 20 -24.95 -29.52 -0.84
CA LYS A 20 -24.28 -28.80 0.25
C LYS A 20 -23.80 -27.50 -0.40
N VAL A 21 -24.45 -26.39 -0.07
CA VAL A 21 -23.96 -25.09 -0.46
C VAL A 21 -22.65 -24.96 0.29
N GLN A 22 -21.55 -25.13 -0.44
CA GLN A 22 -20.21 -24.99 0.10
C GLN A 22 -20.10 -23.55 0.60
N SER A 23 -19.59 -23.36 1.81
CA SER A 23 -19.26 -22.02 2.32
C SER A 23 -18.43 -21.31 1.24
N PRO A 24 -18.75 -20.05 0.87
CA PRO A 24 -18.12 -19.41 -0.28
C PRO A 24 -16.62 -19.15 -0.10
N VAL A 25 -16.04 -19.36 1.08
CA VAL A 25 -14.64 -19.01 1.33
C VAL A 25 -13.94 -20.07 2.20
N GLU A 26 -13.25 -21.01 1.55
CA GLU A 26 -12.13 -21.73 2.18
C GLU A 26 -10.87 -20.89 1.98
N PHE A 27 -10.35 -20.30 3.06
CA PHE A 27 -9.02 -19.68 3.03
C PHE A 27 -7.97 -20.79 3.17
N SER A 28 -6.99 -20.83 2.26
CA SER A 28 -5.86 -21.74 2.40
C SER A 28 -5.00 -21.33 3.61
N GLY A 29 -5.12 -22.06 4.72
CA GLY A 29 -4.18 -21.99 5.86
C GLY A 29 -4.77 -21.55 7.20
N CYS A 30 -5.89 -20.82 7.22
CA CYS A 30 -6.54 -20.36 8.46
C CYS A 30 -8.05 -20.12 8.26
N ASN A 31 -8.89 -20.82 9.04
CA ASN A 31 -10.37 -20.73 8.95
C ASN A 31 -10.96 -19.58 9.80
N PHE A 32 -10.27 -18.43 9.86
CA PHE A 32 -10.74 -17.26 10.60
C PHE A 32 -10.89 -16.05 9.67
N THR A 33 -11.95 -15.27 9.86
CA THR A 33 -12.29 -14.12 9.03
C THR A 33 -12.24 -12.83 9.85
N ALA A 34 -11.32 -11.93 9.53
CA ALA A 34 -11.43 -10.55 9.96
C ALA A 34 -12.39 -9.77 9.06
N VAL A 35 -13.36 -9.09 9.67
CA VAL A 35 -14.30 -8.18 9.01
C VAL A 35 -13.92 -6.75 9.41
N ALA A 36 -13.59 -5.92 8.44
CA ALA A 36 -13.14 -4.55 8.68
C ALA A 36 -14.33 -3.64 9.00
N HIS A 37 -14.51 -3.31 10.28
CA HIS A 37 -15.61 -2.48 10.78
C HIS A 37 -15.52 -1.06 10.20
N ARG A 38 -16.50 -0.67 9.38
CA ARG A 38 -16.51 0.59 8.63
C ARG A 38 -15.27 0.78 7.74
N GLY A 39 -14.72 -0.32 7.23
CA GLY A 39 -13.40 -0.36 6.57
C GLY A 39 -12.24 -0.49 7.56
N TYR A 40 -11.01 -0.14 7.17
CA TYR A 40 -9.85 -0.15 8.07
C TYR A 40 -9.85 1.07 9.02
N SER A 41 -10.93 1.18 9.80
CA SER A 41 -11.31 2.38 10.54
C SER A 41 -10.38 2.72 11.71
N GLU A 42 -9.51 1.80 12.17
CA GLU A 42 -8.46 2.15 13.14
C GLU A 42 -7.58 3.28 12.59
N PHE A 43 -7.22 3.20 11.30
CA PHE A 43 -6.23 4.10 10.68
C PHE A 43 -6.81 5.07 9.66
N TYR A 44 -7.90 4.69 9.00
CA TYR A 44 -8.54 5.49 7.95
C TYR A 44 -9.87 6.07 8.45
N PRO A 45 -10.40 7.14 7.82
CA PRO A 45 -11.70 7.67 8.19
C PRO A 45 -12.79 6.63 7.88
N GLU A 46 -13.58 6.28 8.90
CA GLU A 46 -14.62 5.25 8.81
C GLU A 46 -15.62 5.51 7.66
N ASN A 47 -16.17 4.45 7.07
CA ASN A 47 -17.21 4.53 6.03
C ASN A 47 -16.80 5.31 4.75
N THR A 48 -15.51 5.28 4.41
CA THR A 48 -14.98 5.91 3.18
C THR A 48 -14.45 4.86 2.21
N LEU A 49 -14.44 5.17 0.90
CA LEU A 49 -13.84 4.27 -0.09
C LEU A 49 -12.37 3.98 0.23
N LEU A 50 -11.66 4.97 0.77
CA LEU A 50 -10.28 4.83 1.21
C LEU A 50 -10.15 3.77 2.30
N ALA A 51 -10.95 3.83 3.37
CA ALA A 51 -10.88 2.83 4.45
C ALA A 51 -11.21 1.41 3.94
N ILE A 52 -12.16 1.28 3.02
CA ILE A 52 -12.58 0.00 2.44
C ILE A 52 -11.48 -0.58 1.54
N GLU A 53 -10.96 0.23 0.61
CA GLU A 53 -9.93 -0.20 -0.33
C GLU A 53 -8.63 -0.59 0.40
N GLU A 54 -8.27 0.14 1.45
CA GLU A 54 -7.08 -0.15 2.25
C GLU A 54 -7.20 -1.45 3.05
N ALA A 55 -8.39 -1.82 3.51
CA ALA A 55 -8.63 -3.15 4.07
C ALA A 55 -8.42 -4.24 3.01
N PHE A 56 -9.01 -4.07 1.82
CA PHE A 56 -8.93 -5.07 0.75
C PHE A 56 -7.53 -5.24 0.17
N LYS A 57 -6.76 -4.16 0.00
CA LYS A 57 -5.33 -4.23 -0.37
C LYS A 57 -4.48 -5.06 0.60
N ARG A 58 -4.94 -5.21 1.85
CA ARG A 58 -4.27 -5.98 2.90
C ARG A 58 -4.83 -7.40 3.04
N GLY A 59 -5.48 -7.89 2.00
CA GLY A 59 -5.98 -9.27 1.95
C GLY A 59 -7.26 -9.51 2.77
N ILE A 60 -7.82 -8.48 3.40
CA ILE A 60 -9.11 -8.58 4.09
C ILE A 60 -10.22 -8.75 3.04
N LYS A 61 -11.14 -9.69 3.25
CA LYS A 61 -12.18 -10.02 2.27
C LYS A 61 -13.55 -9.44 2.58
N TYR A 62 -13.77 -8.97 3.81
CA TYR A 62 -15.04 -8.42 4.25
C TYR A 62 -14.82 -7.06 4.89
N CYS A 63 -15.57 -6.07 4.43
CA CYS A 63 -15.69 -4.79 5.12
C CYS A 63 -17.14 -4.63 5.55
N GLU A 64 -17.37 -4.38 6.83
CA GLU A 64 -18.65 -3.83 7.28
C GLU A 64 -18.70 -2.35 6.89
N VAL A 65 -19.88 -1.87 6.49
CA VAL A 65 -20.16 -0.45 6.25
C VAL A 65 -21.58 -0.11 6.71
N ASP A 66 -21.71 1.08 7.29
CA ASP A 66 -23.00 1.63 7.68
C ASP A 66 -23.67 2.31 6.50
N VAL A 67 -24.94 2.02 6.26
CA VAL A 67 -25.68 2.50 5.10
C VAL A 67 -26.90 3.31 5.54
N ALA A 68 -26.88 4.61 5.22
CA ALA A 68 -27.97 5.56 5.45
C ALA A 68 -28.58 6.04 4.12
N VAL A 69 -29.72 6.72 4.17
CA VAL A 69 -30.43 7.21 2.98
C VAL A 69 -30.44 8.74 2.94
N SER A 70 -29.98 9.30 1.83
CA SER A 70 -30.02 10.75 1.56
C SER A 70 -31.44 11.22 1.18
N SER A 71 -31.66 12.54 1.16
CA SER A 71 -32.99 13.14 0.88
C SER A 71 -33.56 12.81 -0.50
N ASP A 72 -32.70 12.49 -1.48
CA ASP A 72 -33.03 12.08 -2.83
C ASP A 72 -33.05 10.54 -3.02
N GLY A 73 -32.98 9.78 -1.93
CA GLY A 73 -33.19 8.33 -1.92
C GLY A 73 -31.95 7.51 -2.30
N VAL A 74 -30.77 8.12 -2.34
CA VAL A 74 -29.50 7.42 -2.60
C VAL A 74 -28.95 6.86 -1.28
N TYR A 75 -28.56 5.58 -1.31
CA TYR A 75 -27.84 4.95 -0.20
C TYR A 75 -26.39 5.44 -0.14
N VAL A 76 -26.01 5.97 1.02
CA VAL A 76 -24.70 6.56 1.32
C VAL A 76 -24.06 5.86 2.51
N LEU A 77 -22.73 5.86 2.58
CA LEU A 77 -22.02 5.26 3.69
C LEU A 77 -21.89 6.26 4.84
N HIS A 78 -22.64 6.05 5.92
CA HIS A 78 -22.61 6.93 7.09
C HIS A 78 -23.25 6.27 8.31
N HIS A 79 -22.53 6.23 9.43
CA HIS A 79 -23.01 5.60 10.66
C HIS A 79 -24.16 6.37 11.34
N ASP A 80 -24.08 7.70 11.36
CA ASP A 80 -25.01 8.54 12.12
C ASP A 80 -26.08 9.13 11.18
N PRO A 81 -27.28 8.54 11.04
CA PRO A 81 -28.28 9.08 10.12
C PRO A 81 -28.84 10.44 10.59
N TYR A 82 -28.87 10.67 11.91
CA TYR A 82 -29.45 11.86 12.54
C TYR A 82 -28.45 13.01 12.74
N THR A 83 -27.21 12.88 12.28
CA THR A 83 -26.23 13.97 12.27
C THR A 83 -25.06 13.63 11.35
N VAL A 84 -24.55 14.60 10.59
CA VAL A 84 -23.30 14.43 9.82
C VAL A 84 -22.06 14.93 10.58
N THR A 85 -22.24 15.60 11.73
CA THR A 85 -21.19 16.46 12.32
C THR A 85 -20.02 15.71 12.96
N ARG A 86 -20.18 14.44 13.32
CA ARG A 86 -19.11 13.68 14.01
C ARG A 86 -17.97 13.35 13.05
N THR A 87 -18.33 12.91 11.84
CA THR A 87 -17.43 12.36 10.84
C THR A 87 -17.32 13.25 9.61
N THR A 88 -17.94 14.44 9.61
CA THR A 88 -17.81 15.39 8.51
C THR A 88 -17.67 16.82 9.00
N LYS A 89 -17.27 17.73 8.10
CA LYS A 89 -17.36 19.19 8.29
C LYS A 89 -18.72 19.80 7.90
N GLY A 90 -19.78 18.99 7.84
CA GLY A 90 -21.15 19.44 7.58
C GLY A 90 -21.96 19.71 8.84
N GLU A 91 -23.17 20.25 8.66
CA GLU A 91 -24.21 20.37 9.69
C GLU A 91 -25.51 19.71 9.20
N GLY A 92 -26.43 19.38 10.12
CA GLY A 92 -27.71 18.73 9.81
C GLY A 92 -27.63 17.21 9.80
N THR A 93 -28.65 16.57 9.22
CA THR A 93 -28.79 15.10 9.17
C THR A 93 -28.49 14.54 7.78
N VAL A 94 -28.32 13.21 7.67
CA VAL A 94 -28.14 12.57 6.36
C VAL A 94 -29.40 12.72 5.50
N VAL A 95 -30.57 12.50 6.10
CA VAL A 95 -31.87 12.50 5.41
C VAL A 95 -32.34 13.89 4.95
N GLU A 96 -31.74 14.97 5.45
CA GLU A 96 -32.02 16.35 5.01
C GLU A 96 -31.15 16.78 3.83
N ASN A 97 -30.04 16.09 3.58
CA ASN A 97 -29.10 16.42 2.54
C ASN A 97 -29.24 15.44 1.36
N SER A 98 -29.19 15.97 0.14
CA SER A 98 -29.06 15.14 -1.06
C SER A 98 -27.70 14.45 -1.10
N PHE A 99 -27.56 13.36 -1.85
CA PHE A 99 -26.25 12.74 -2.04
C PHE A 99 -25.19 13.71 -2.53
N ALA A 100 -25.53 14.60 -3.47
CA ALA A 100 -24.59 15.61 -3.98
C ALA A 100 -24.10 16.56 -2.87
N GLN A 101 -24.94 16.91 -1.90
CA GLN A 101 -24.54 17.72 -0.75
C GLN A 101 -23.66 16.94 0.22
N LEU A 102 -23.99 15.68 0.49
CA LEU A 102 -23.21 14.79 1.36
C LEU A 102 -21.83 14.48 0.78
N ALA A 103 -21.76 14.16 -0.52
CA ALA A 103 -20.52 13.90 -1.23
C ALA A 103 -19.60 15.13 -1.31
N ALA A 104 -20.14 16.33 -1.14
CA ALA A 104 -19.35 17.57 -1.04
C ALA A 104 -18.77 17.81 0.36
N MET A 105 -19.17 17.04 1.37
CA MET A 105 -18.66 17.17 2.73
C MET A 105 -17.31 16.47 2.88
N ASP A 106 -16.40 17.11 3.60
CA ASP A 106 -15.13 16.50 4.01
C ASP A 106 -15.41 15.51 5.13
N ALA A 107 -15.24 14.21 4.83
CA ALA A 107 -15.42 13.07 5.70
C ALA A 107 -14.10 12.53 6.30
N GLY A 108 -12.98 13.25 6.14
CA GLY A 108 -11.65 12.76 6.52
C GLY A 108 -10.89 13.63 7.52
N ASP A 109 -11.03 14.94 7.48
CA ASP A 109 -10.24 15.88 8.30
C ASP A 109 -10.42 15.67 9.81
N TRP A 110 -11.60 15.22 10.23
CA TRP A 110 -11.90 14.88 11.64
C TRP A 110 -11.02 13.74 12.17
N LYS A 111 -10.63 12.80 11.30
CA LYS A 111 -9.75 11.68 11.64
C LYS A 111 -8.31 12.17 11.74
N ALA A 112 -7.87 12.90 10.72
CA ALA A 112 -6.60 13.64 10.69
C ALA A 112 -6.55 14.56 9.47
N GLY A 113 -5.88 15.72 9.59
CA GLY A 113 -5.83 16.74 8.53
C GLY A 113 -5.16 16.32 7.21
N PHE A 114 -4.49 15.16 7.16
CA PHE A 114 -3.96 14.60 5.91
C PHE A 114 -5.04 13.86 5.09
N PHE A 115 -6.16 13.47 5.71
CA PHE A 115 -7.33 12.91 5.05
C PHE A 115 -8.33 13.98 4.59
N LYS A 116 -7.96 15.25 4.71
CA LYS A 116 -8.78 16.35 4.22
C LYS A 116 -9.11 16.14 2.74
N GLY A 117 -10.39 16.28 2.40
CA GLY A 117 -10.90 16.07 1.04
C GLY A 117 -11.43 14.66 0.76
N VAL A 118 -11.25 13.69 1.67
CA VAL A 118 -11.99 12.42 1.59
C VAL A 118 -13.48 12.71 1.75
N THR A 119 -14.34 12.12 0.92
CA THR A 119 -15.77 12.44 0.86
C THR A 119 -16.66 11.30 1.36
N VAL A 120 -17.94 11.60 1.59
CA VAL A 120 -18.98 10.59 1.89
C VAL A 120 -19.34 9.84 0.59
N PRO A 121 -19.12 8.51 0.51
CA PRO A 121 -19.41 7.76 -0.71
C PRO A 121 -20.84 7.21 -0.76
N SER A 122 -21.29 6.85 -1.97
CA SER A 122 -22.48 6.05 -2.19
C SER A 122 -22.20 4.55 -2.04
N LEU A 123 -23.24 3.76 -1.75
CA LEU A 123 -23.13 2.30 -1.71
C LEU A 123 -22.75 1.71 -3.07
N VAL A 124 -23.18 2.34 -4.18
CA VAL A 124 -22.80 1.94 -5.55
C VAL A 124 -21.28 2.00 -5.74
N GLU A 125 -20.63 3.06 -5.25
CA GLU A 125 -19.17 3.21 -5.37
C GLU A 125 -18.43 2.16 -4.53
N ALA A 126 -18.90 1.92 -3.30
CA ALA A 126 -18.30 0.92 -2.43
C ALA A 126 -18.42 -0.51 -3.00
N LEU A 127 -19.58 -0.88 -3.56
CA LEU A 127 -19.80 -2.18 -4.18
C LEU A 127 -18.87 -2.43 -5.37
N LYS A 128 -18.56 -1.39 -6.15
CA LYS A 128 -17.58 -1.47 -7.25
C LYS A 128 -16.16 -1.71 -6.73
N ILE A 129 -15.78 -1.12 -5.60
CA ILE A 129 -14.51 -1.41 -4.93
C ILE A 129 -14.47 -2.88 -4.46
N ALA A 130 -15.54 -3.39 -3.84
CA ALA A 130 -15.59 -4.80 -3.43
C ALA A 130 -15.45 -5.77 -4.61
N GLN A 131 -16.12 -5.49 -5.74
CA GLN A 131 -15.95 -6.28 -6.98
C GLN A 131 -14.52 -6.23 -7.52
N LYS A 132 -13.86 -5.05 -7.49
CA LYS A 132 -12.48 -4.86 -7.96
C LYS A 132 -11.48 -5.77 -7.24
N TYR A 133 -11.68 -6.00 -5.94
CA TYR A 133 -10.77 -6.79 -5.09
C TYR A 133 -11.24 -8.22 -4.83
N ASP A 134 -12.31 -8.67 -5.49
CA ASP A 134 -12.95 -9.95 -5.21
C ASP A 134 -13.24 -10.13 -3.72
N ALA A 135 -13.90 -9.13 -3.14
CA ALA A 135 -14.23 -8.99 -1.72
C ALA A 135 -15.73 -8.74 -1.53
N PHE A 136 -16.19 -8.55 -0.30
CA PHE A 136 -17.60 -8.44 0.07
C PHE A 136 -17.84 -7.23 0.97
N LEU A 137 -19.00 -6.60 0.81
CA LEU A 137 -19.51 -5.63 1.76
C LEU A 137 -20.59 -6.25 2.63
N TYR A 138 -20.35 -6.23 3.94
CA TYR A 138 -21.34 -6.46 4.97
C TYR A 138 -22.00 -5.11 5.29
N LEU A 139 -23.34 -5.00 5.23
CA LEU A 139 -24.04 -3.71 5.38
C LEU A 139 -24.87 -3.64 6.65
N ASP A 140 -24.59 -2.68 7.54
CA ASP A 140 -25.56 -2.22 8.54
C ASP A 140 -26.48 -1.16 7.92
N VAL A 141 -27.63 -1.60 7.41
CA VAL A 141 -28.60 -0.73 6.72
C VAL A 141 -29.55 -0.09 7.73
N LYS A 142 -29.36 1.22 7.97
CA LYS A 142 -30.16 1.98 8.96
C LYS A 142 -31.65 2.05 8.59
N ASP A 143 -31.95 2.21 7.30
CA ASP A 143 -33.29 2.20 6.74
C ASP A 143 -33.42 1.11 5.65
N PHE A 144 -33.80 -0.09 6.09
CA PHE A 144 -33.89 -1.27 5.23
C PHE A 144 -35.08 -1.21 4.26
N ASP A 145 -34.80 -1.29 2.95
CA ASP A 145 -35.77 -1.47 1.87
C ASP A 145 -35.18 -2.43 0.82
N ALA A 146 -35.77 -3.62 0.69
CA ALA A 146 -35.29 -4.67 -0.21
C ALA A 146 -35.34 -4.24 -1.69
N ALA A 147 -36.39 -3.53 -2.10
CA ALA A 147 -36.53 -3.07 -3.48
C ALA A 147 -35.52 -1.97 -3.80
N ALA A 148 -35.20 -1.10 -2.83
CA ALA A 148 -34.18 -0.08 -2.97
C ALA A 148 -32.77 -0.67 -3.05
N LEU A 149 -32.43 -1.64 -2.19
CA LEU A 149 -31.16 -2.36 -2.27
C LEU A 149 -30.99 -3.10 -3.61
N ALA A 150 -32.06 -3.69 -4.16
CA ALA A 150 -32.03 -4.30 -5.48
C ALA A 150 -31.78 -3.30 -6.61
N ARG A 151 -32.36 -2.09 -6.51
CA ARG A 151 -32.05 -1.00 -7.45
C ARG A 151 -30.59 -0.59 -7.35
N THR A 152 -30.06 -0.43 -6.15
CA THR A 152 -28.63 -0.12 -5.92
C THR A 152 -27.71 -1.17 -6.53
N LEU A 153 -28.00 -2.46 -6.35
CA LEU A 153 -27.24 -3.55 -6.99
C LEU A 153 -27.30 -3.48 -8.52
N ALA A 154 -28.48 -3.23 -9.08
CA ALA A 154 -28.66 -3.09 -10.52
C ALA A 154 -27.88 -1.90 -11.07
N ASP A 155 -27.87 -0.77 -10.35
CA ASP A 155 -27.12 0.43 -10.70
C ASP A 155 -25.60 0.24 -10.59
N ALA A 156 -25.15 -0.56 -9.61
CA ALA A 156 -23.75 -0.90 -9.43
C ALA A 156 -23.19 -1.82 -10.51
N GLN A 157 -24.03 -2.68 -11.10
CA GLN A 157 -23.66 -3.67 -12.13
C GLN A 157 -22.51 -4.58 -11.67
N VAL A 158 -22.52 -4.98 -10.40
CA VAL A 158 -21.57 -5.93 -9.81
C VAL A 158 -22.22 -7.30 -9.61
N ASP A 159 -21.40 -8.29 -9.26
CA ASP A 159 -21.93 -9.59 -8.81
C ASP A 159 -22.83 -9.37 -7.56
N PRO A 160 -24.09 -9.84 -7.55
CA PRO A 160 -25.00 -9.67 -6.41
C PRO A 160 -24.45 -10.22 -5.09
N SER A 161 -23.55 -11.20 -5.14
CA SER A 161 -22.92 -11.77 -3.96
C SER A 161 -22.06 -10.78 -3.18
N ARG A 162 -21.63 -9.67 -3.81
CA ARG A 162 -20.81 -8.62 -3.17
C ARG A 162 -21.53 -7.84 -2.08
N MET A 163 -22.86 -7.91 -2.04
CA MET A 163 -23.68 -7.19 -1.07
C MET A 163 -24.30 -8.16 -0.07
N MET A 164 -23.95 -8.00 1.20
CA MET A 164 -24.44 -8.81 2.31
C MET A 164 -25.10 -7.92 3.37
N PRO A 165 -26.40 -7.62 3.28
CA PRO A 165 -27.05 -6.79 4.29
C PRO A 165 -27.26 -7.54 5.61
N ALA A 166 -27.17 -6.82 6.73
CA ALA A 166 -27.70 -7.23 8.01
C ALA A 166 -29.24 -7.27 7.93
N ILE A 167 -29.85 -8.39 8.30
CA ILE A 167 -31.31 -8.55 8.32
C ILE A 167 -31.75 -9.10 9.68
N THR A 168 -32.78 -8.46 10.24
CA THR A 168 -33.22 -8.66 11.62
C THR A 168 -34.52 -9.45 11.77
N SER A 169 -35.19 -9.79 10.66
CA SER A 169 -36.43 -10.57 10.69
C SER A 169 -36.61 -11.46 9.46
N LEU A 170 -37.37 -12.56 9.61
CA LEU A 170 -37.70 -13.47 8.50
C LEU A 170 -38.57 -12.80 7.43
N GLU A 171 -39.42 -11.85 7.81
CA GLU A 171 -40.24 -11.09 6.86
C GLU A 171 -39.37 -10.28 5.91
N ARG A 172 -38.41 -9.51 6.46
CA ARG A 172 -37.43 -8.75 5.67
C ARG A 172 -36.53 -9.68 4.85
N ALA A 173 -36.13 -10.83 5.39
CA ALA A 173 -35.33 -11.81 4.66
C ALA A 173 -36.10 -12.41 3.47
N ALA A 174 -37.39 -12.71 3.65
CA ALA A 174 -38.26 -13.20 2.58
C ALA A 174 -38.47 -12.13 1.49
N GLU A 175 -38.66 -10.88 1.88
CA GLU A 175 -38.75 -9.74 0.94
C GLU A 175 -37.43 -9.54 0.19
N PHE A 176 -36.29 -9.52 0.90
CA PHE A 176 -34.96 -9.42 0.30
C PHE A 176 -34.70 -10.54 -0.70
N ARG A 177 -35.04 -11.79 -0.36
CA ARG A 177 -34.86 -12.94 -1.24
C ARG A 177 -35.67 -12.83 -2.53
N GLN A 178 -36.83 -12.19 -2.51
CA GLN A 178 -37.63 -11.95 -3.72
C GLN A 178 -36.97 -10.94 -4.67
N HIS A 179 -36.30 -9.94 -4.11
CA HIS A 179 -35.66 -8.85 -4.87
C HIS A 179 -34.21 -9.14 -5.27
N CYS A 180 -33.45 -9.81 -4.40
CA CYS A 180 -32.03 -10.11 -4.50
C CYS A 180 -31.76 -11.61 -4.26
N PRO A 181 -32.22 -12.52 -5.12
CA PRO A 181 -32.14 -13.97 -4.88
C PRO A 181 -30.71 -14.53 -4.84
N ASP A 182 -29.74 -13.83 -5.40
CA ASP A 182 -28.35 -14.29 -5.50
C ASP A 182 -27.42 -13.63 -4.47
N SER A 183 -27.94 -12.68 -3.68
CA SER A 183 -27.19 -12.03 -2.60
C SER A 183 -27.30 -12.83 -1.29
N PRO A 184 -26.18 -13.20 -0.65
CA PRO A 184 -26.19 -13.68 0.72
C PRO A 184 -26.50 -12.52 1.69
N TRP A 185 -26.81 -12.85 2.94
CA TRP A 185 -27.08 -11.85 3.98
C TRP A 185 -26.68 -12.37 5.37
N VAL A 186 -26.55 -11.44 6.32
CA VAL A 186 -26.10 -11.67 7.70
C VAL A 186 -27.29 -11.50 8.65
N TRP A 187 -27.54 -12.48 9.53
CA TRP A 187 -28.55 -12.34 10.57
C TRP A 187 -28.02 -11.51 11.73
N PHE A 188 -28.76 -10.45 12.06
CA PHE A 188 -28.49 -9.50 13.14
C PHE A 188 -29.76 -9.25 13.98
N GLY A 189 -30.66 -10.23 14.03
CA GLY A 189 -31.92 -10.17 14.77
C GLY A 189 -31.84 -10.89 16.12
N ALA A 190 -32.97 -10.95 16.83
CA ALA A 190 -33.02 -11.63 18.12
C ALA A 190 -32.62 -13.11 18.05
N ASP A 191 -31.77 -13.52 19.00
CA ASP A 191 -31.27 -14.88 19.15
C ASP A 191 -32.35 -15.88 19.61
N PRO A 192 -32.20 -17.17 19.29
CA PRO A 192 -33.11 -18.18 19.79
C PRO A 192 -32.95 -18.38 21.30
N THR A 193 -34.06 -18.52 22.02
CA THR A 193 -34.01 -18.86 23.45
C THR A 193 -33.40 -20.25 23.68
N ASP A 194 -33.67 -21.21 22.79
CA ASP A 194 -33.04 -22.53 22.78
C ASP A 194 -32.05 -22.62 21.60
N PRO A 195 -30.74 -22.73 21.84
CA PRO A 195 -29.73 -22.79 20.78
C PRO A 195 -29.81 -24.10 19.98
N ASN A 196 -30.64 -25.07 20.39
CA ASN A 196 -30.88 -26.32 19.68
C ASN A 196 -32.16 -26.31 18.83
N ASP A 197 -32.88 -25.17 18.74
CA ASP A 197 -34.03 -25.05 17.83
C ASP A 197 -33.56 -25.02 16.37
N GLN A 198 -33.34 -26.20 15.79
CA GLN A 198 -32.88 -26.37 14.41
C GLN A 198 -33.79 -25.67 13.39
N SER A 199 -35.10 -25.66 13.63
CA SER A 199 -36.08 -25.00 12.75
C SER A 199 -35.85 -23.49 12.70
N TRP A 200 -35.38 -22.88 13.81
CA TRP A 200 -35.02 -21.47 13.83
C TRP A 200 -33.92 -21.17 12.81
N PHE A 201 -32.84 -21.95 12.77
CA PHE A 201 -31.73 -21.76 11.83
C PHE A 201 -32.12 -22.09 10.39
N GLU A 202 -32.79 -23.22 10.17
CA GLU A 202 -33.20 -23.69 8.84
C GLU A 202 -34.02 -22.64 8.10
N GLN A 203 -34.95 -21.96 8.79
CA GLN A 203 -35.77 -20.90 8.19
C GLN A 203 -34.93 -19.71 7.70
N ARG A 204 -33.87 -19.32 8.42
CA ARG A 204 -32.96 -18.23 7.98
C ARG A 204 -32.09 -18.69 6.81
N VAL A 205 -31.44 -19.85 6.93
CA VAL A 205 -30.50 -20.36 5.93
C VAL A 205 -31.19 -20.65 4.60
N ALA A 206 -32.44 -21.18 4.64
CA ALA A 206 -33.27 -21.40 3.46
C ALA A 206 -33.62 -20.10 2.71
N LEU A 207 -33.66 -18.96 3.41
CA LEU A 207 -33.84 -17.63 2.84
C LEU A 207 -32.53 -16.96 2.41
N GLY A 208 -31.39 -17.66 2.49
CA GLY A 208 -30.10 -17.15 2.01
C GLY A 208 -29.17 -16.60 3.10
N CYS A 209 -29.51 -16.74 4.39
CA CYS A 209 -28.59 -16.39 5.47
C CYS A 209 -27.30 -17.22 5.36
N ARG A 210 -26.14 -16.57 5.50
CA ARG A 210 -24.83 -17.25 5.50
C ARG A 210 -24.00 -16.98 6.73
N VAL A 211 -24.35 -15.96 7.52
CA VAL A 211 -23.64 -15.58 8.72
C VAL A 211 -24.66 -15.22 9.79
N PHE A 212 -24.44 -15.68 11.01
CA PHE A 212 -25.11 -15.18 12.21
C PHE A 212 -24.11 -14.34 12.99
N GLU A 213 -24.44 -13.07 13.22
CA GLU A 213 -23.56 -12.17 13.96
C GLU A 213 -24.16 -11.86 15.33
N LEU A 214 -23.35 -11.98 16.39
CA LEU A 214 -23.74 -11.82 17.78
C LEU A 214 -22.75 -10.94 18.54
N SER A 215 -23.18 -10.34 19.65
CA SER A 215 -22.25 -9.60 20.50
C SER A 215 -21.25 -10.54 21.18
N ASP A 216 -20.04 -10.05 21.44
CA ASP A 216 -19.04 -10.79 22.22
C ASP A 216 -19.54 -11.08 23.64
N ASP A 217 -20.27 -10.15 24.25
CA ASP A 217 -20.89 -10.32 25.56
C ASP A 217 -21.88 -11.51 25.57
N ASP A 218 -22.76 -11.63 24.58
CA ASP A 218 -23.74 -12.74 24.50
C ASP A 218 -23.04 -14.09 24.29
N LEU A 219 -22.04 -14.13 23.39
CA LEU A 219 -21.25 -15.34 23.12
C LEU A 219 -20.45 -15.82 24.34
N LEU A 220 -20.08 -14.91 25.24
CA LEU A 220 -19.29 -15.24 26.43
C LEU A 220 -20.13 -15.42 27.70
N ALA A 221 -21.40 -15.00 27.69
CA ALA A 221 -22.30 -15.13 28.82
C ALA A 221 -22.63 -16.59 29.17
N ASN A 222 -22.72 -17.47 28.16
CA ASN A 222 -23.03 -18.89 28.36
C ASN A 222 -22.35 -19.80 27.32
N LEU A 223 -21.19 -20.35 27.67
CA LEU A 223 -20.37 -21.16 26.75
C LEU A 223 -21.04 -22.44 26.25
N GLU A 224 -21.94 -23.06 27.05
CA GLU A 224 -22.70 -24.23 26.59
C GLU A 224 -23.71 -23.84 25.51
N TRP A 225 -24.39 -22.72 25.72
CA TRP A 225 -25.31 -22.16 24.73
C TRP A 225 -24.58 -21.78 23.45
N THR A 226 -23.46 -21.08 23.57
CA THR A 226 -22.61 -20.66 22.43
C THR A 226 -22.11 -21.84 21.63
N SER A 227 -21.62 -22.89 22.30
CA SER A 227 -21.17 -24.10 21.62
C SER A 227 -22.31 -24.78 20.84
N ALA A 228 -23.52 -24.85 21.42
CA ALA A 228 -24.68 -25.40 20.73
C ALA A 228 -25.08 -24.54 19.52
N PHE A 229 -25.10 -23.21 19.67
CA PHE A 229 -25.43 -22.28 18.60
C PHE A 229 -24.47 -22.38 17.41
N ILE A 230 -23.16 -22.37 17.69
CA ILE A 230 -22.11 -22.50 16.67
C ILE A 230 -22.27 -23.82 15.91
N ASN A 231 -22.47 -24.94 16.62
CA ASN A 231 -22.67 -26.24 15.99
C ASN A 231 -23.90 -26.26 15.07
N GLN A 232 -25.04 -25.69 15.49
CA GLN A 232 -26.24 -25.63 14.64
C GLN A 232 -26.02 -24.77 13.39
N ALA A 233 -25.35 -23.63 13.51
CA ALA A 233 -25.02 -22.78 12.37
C ALA A 233 -24.10 -23.51 11.38
N HIS A 234 -23.02 -24.14 11.88
CA HIS A 234 -22.04 -24.89 11.09
C HIS A 234 -22.65 -26.11 10.40
N ASP A 235 -23.52 -26.86 11.06
CA ASP A 235 -24.22 -28.03 10.49
C ASP A 235 -25.06 -27.66 9.27
N LEU A 236 -25.55 -26.42 9.22
CA LEU A 236 -26.31 -25.85 8.09
C LEU A 236 -25.44 -25.05 7.10
N GLY A 237 -24.13 -25.01 7.30
CA GLY A 237 -23.18 -24.33 6.41
C GLY A 237 -23.17 -22.80 6.53
N ALA A 238 -23.61 -22.26 7.67
CA ALA A 238 -23.51 -20.85 7.99
C ALA A 238 -22.34 -20.60 8.97
N ALA A 239 -21.76 -19.41 8.91
CA ALA A 239 -20.72 -18.96 9.83
C ALA A 239 -21.31 -18.20 11.03
N VAL A 240 -20.53 -18.09 12.10
CA VAL A 240 -20.82 -17.24 13.26
C VAL A 240 -19.74 -16.17 13.37
N TRP A 241 -20.17 -14.90 13.38
CA TRP A 241 -19.28 -13.74 13.59
C TRP A 241 -19.60 -13.04 14.92
N ALA A 242 -18.61 -12.31 15.44
CA ALA A 242 -18.79 -11.47 16.63
C ALA A 242 -18.47 -10.00 16.34
N TYR A 243 -19.23 -9.08 16.92
CA TYR A 243 -19.05 -7.63 16.75
C TYR A 243 -19.13 -6.86 18.08
N THR A 244 -18.54 -5.67 18.20
CA THR A 244 -17.35 -5.17 17.47
C THR A 244 -16.15 -5.43 18.38
N VAL A 245 -15.24 -6.32 18.00
CA VAL A 245 -14.21 -6.85 18.89
C VAL A 245 -12.83 -6.29 18.55
N ASN A 246 -12.37 -5.32 19.34
CA ASN A 246 -11.07 -4.66 19.13
C ASN A 246 -9.94 -5.19 20.03
N ASN A 247 -10.27 -6.05 21.00
CA ASN A 247 -9.31 -6.61 21.95
C ASN A 247 -8.73 -7.93 21.41
N GLU A 248 -7.44 -7.96 21.09
CA GLU A 248 -6.72 -9.13 20.54
C GLU A 248 -6.91 -10.41 21.37
N HIS A 249 -6.93 -10.32 22.71
CA HIS A 249 -7.12 -11.48 23.56
C HIS A 249 -8.55 -12.03 23.44
N LEU A 250 -9.51 -11.13 23.31
CA LEU A 250 -10.92 -11.49 23.15
C LEU A 250 -11.19 -12.09 21.78
N ILE A 251 -10.58 -11.52 20.74
CA ILE A 251 -10.61 -12.07 19.37
C ILE A 251 -10.11 -13.52 19.38
N LYS A 252 -8.96 -13.77 20.03
CA LYS A 252 -8.40 -15.12 20.11
C LYS A 252 -9.28 -16.06 20.94
N GLN A 253 -9.84 -15.58 22.05
CA GLN A 253 -10.77 -16.35 22.86
C GLN A 253 -12.02 -16.76 22.08
N LEU A 254 -12.61 -15.86 21.31
CA LEU A 254 -13.78 -16.15 20.46
C LEU A 254 -13.43 -17.13 19.33
N ALA A 255 -12.28 -16.94 18.67
CA ALA A 255 -11.79 -17.89 17.67
C ALA A 255 -11.58 -19.29 18.26
N ASP A 256 -11.05 -19.40 19.48
CA ASP A 256 -10.86 -20.68 20.20
C ASP A 256 -12.20 -21.34 20.62
N LEU A 257 -13.29 -20.56 20.70
CA LEU A 257 -14.64 -21.08 20.93
C LEU A 257 -15.31 -21.57 19.63
N GLY A 258 -14.68 -21.37 18.47
CA GLY A 258 -15.23 -21.76 17.17
C GLY A 258 -16.02 -20.66 16.45
N VAL A 259 -15.91 -19.40 16.90
CA VAL A 259 -16.39 -18.24 16.14
C VAL A 259 -15.52 -18.08 14.89
N ASP A 260 -16.15 -18.00 13.72
CA ASP A 260 -15.47 -18.02 12.42
C ASP A 260 -14.87 -16.67 12.02
N GLY A 261 -15.31 -15.58 12.66
CA GLY A 261 -14.82 -14.25 12.34
C GLY A 261 -15.21 -13.18 13.34
N VAL A 262 -14.52 -12.05 13.27
CA VAL A 262 -14.82 -10.88 14.09
C VAL A 262 -14.88 -9.63 13.23
N GLU A 263 -15.91 -8.84 13.46
CA GLU A 263 -15.95 -7.45 13.06
C GLU A 263 -15.07 -6.62 14.01
N THR A 264 -14.14 -5.86 13.44
CA THR A 264 -13.11 -5.14 14.20
C THR A 264 -12.59 -3.92 13.45
N ASP A 265 -12.22 -2.88 14.17
CA ASP A 265 -11.53 -1.71 13.59
C ASP A 265 -10.10 -2.07 13.14
N ARG A 266 -9.57 -3.22 13.61
CA ARG A 266 -8.18 -3.67 13.49
C ARG A 266 -8.04 -4.96 12.65
N PRO A 267 -8.62 -5.04 11.44
CA PRO A 267 -8.82 -6.31 10.72
C PRO A 267 -7.51 -7.02 10.38
N TYR A 268 -6.49 -6.29 9.95
CA TYR A 268 -5.17 -6.86 9.67
C TYR A 268 -4.54 -7.48 10.91
N VAL A 269 -4.61 -6.79 12.05
CA VAL A 269 -4.07 -7.28 13.33
C VAL A 269 -4.84 -8.52 13.78
N ALA A 270 -6.17 -8.52 13.67
CA ALA A 270 -7.00 -9.66 14.02
C ALA A 270 -6.64 -10.90 13.17
N GLN A 271 -6.53 -10.73 11.86
CA GLN A 271 -6.18 -11.80 10.94
C GLN A 271 -4.78 -12.35 11.22
N LEU A 272 -3.77 -11.47 11.35
CA LEU A 272 -2.40 -11.85 11.64
C LEU A 272 -2.28 -12.55 13.01
N TYR A 273 -2.95 -12.03 14.03
CA TYR A 273 -2.86 -12.55 15.40
C TYR A 273 -3.49 -13.93 15.55
N VAL A 274 -4.61 -14.20 14.86
CA VAL A 274 -5.27 -15.51 14.91
C VAL A 274 -4.60 -16.52 13.98
N CYS A 275 -4.22 -16.11 12.77
CA CYS A 275 -3.71 -17.02 11.74
C CYS A 275 -2.20 -17.23 11.77
N GLY A 276 -1.44 -16.36 12.44
CA GLY A 276 0.01 -16.49 12.57
C GLY A 276 0.80 -16.28 11.27
N HIS A 277 0.16 -15.74 10.22
CA HIS A 277 0.78 -15.38 8.96
C HIS A 277 0.10 -14.15 8.35
N ASP A 278 0.83 -13.40 7.50
CA ASP A 278 0.32 -12.22 6.81
C ASP A 278 -0.76 -12.62 5.78
N PRO A 279 -1.96 -11.99 5.76
CA PRO A 279 -2.97 -12.19 4.73
C PRO A 279 -2.56 -11.77 3.30
N VAL A 280 -1.41 -11.09 3.14
CA VAL A 280 -0.94 -10.45 1.90
C VAL A 280 0.05 -11.30 1.09
N SER A 281 0.22 -12.60 1.36
CA SER A 281 1.25 -13.46 0.71
C SER A 281 1.17 -13.66 -0.83
N THR A 282 0.45 -12.81 -1.57
CA THR A 282 0.32 -12.81 -3.04
C THR A 282 0.52 -11.43 -3.72
N TYR A 283 1.58 -10.69 -3.41
CA TYR A 283 2.07 -9.53 -4.20
C TYR A 283 3.37 -9.86 -4.98
N PRO A 284 3.69 -9.19 -6.11
CA PRO A 284 4.59 -9.74 -7.13
C PRO A 284 6.04 -9.88 -6.65
N LYS A 285 6.56 -11.11 -6.79
CA LYS A 285 7.82 -11.59 -6.21
C LYS A 285 9.11 -11.18 -6.97
N ALA A 286 9.04 -10.40 -8.06
CA ALA A 286 10.22 -10.01 -8.86
C ALA A 286 9.90 -8.92 -9.93
N GLU A 287 10.45 -7.71 -9.78
CA GLU A 287 10.21 -6.54 -10.64
C GLU A 287 11.46 -5.67 -10.88
N THR A 288 11.43 -4.86 -11.94
CA THR A 288 12.35 -3.72 -12.09
C THR A 288 11.87 -2.58 -11.20
N THR A 289 12.75 -1.99 -10.39
CA THR A 289 12.39 -0.93 -9.44
C THR A 289 13.05 0.41 -9.73
N GLY A 290 14.03 0.45 -10.64
CA GLY A 290 14.66 1.68 -11.13
C GLY A 290 15.22 1.48 -12.53
N ASN A 291 15.04 2.44 -13.43
CA ASN A 291 15.55 2.38 -14.79
C ASN A 291 15.88 3.78 -15.32
N TRP A 292 17.10 3.99 -15.82
CA TRP A 292 17.58 5.28 -16.32
C TRP A 292 18.37 5.06 -17.61
N ASP A 293 17.97 5.67 -18.72
CA ASP A 293 18.62 5.53 -20.05
C ASP A 293 19.25 6.82 -20.58
N PHE A 294 19.19 7.90 -19.79
CA PHE A 294 19.76 9.23 -20.05
C PHE A 294 19.39 9.89 -21.38
N LYS A 295 18.45 9.34 -22.17
CA LYS A 295 18.08 9.88 -23.49
C LYS A 295 17.49 11.29 -23.40
N GLN A 296 16.87 11.61 -22.26
CA GLN A 296 16.35 12.94 -21.95
C GLN A 296 17.42 13.94 -21.45
N ARG A 297 18.71 13.55 -21.43
CA ARG A 297 19.84 14.38 -20.98
C ARG A 297 19.67 14.92 -19.56
N ASN A 298 19.16 14.07 -18.67
CA ASN A 298 18.90 14.39 -17.28
C ASN A 298 18.92 13.10 -16.43
N PHE A 299 18.68 13.24 -15.12
CA PHE A 299 18.63 12.14 -14.16
C PHE A 299 17.27 11.47 -13.99
N GLU A 300 16.29 11.79 -14.83
CA GLU A 300 14.95 11.22 -14.69
C GLU A 300 14.95 9.72 -14.99
N ASN A 301 14.07 9.00 -14.31
CA ASN A 301 13.81 7.62 -14.66
C ASN A 301 13.18 7.51 -16.06
N THR A 302 13.33 6.36 -16.66
CA THR A 302 12.70 5.99 -17.92
C THR A 302 11.55 5.02 -17.65
N GLY A 303 10.51 5.55 -17.03
CA GLY A 303 9.22 4.89 -16.80
C GLY A 303 9.15 3.94 -15.60
N ILE A 304 10.23 3.74 -14.84
CA ILE A 304 10.20 2.89 -13.64
C ILE A 304 11.19 3.44 -12.61
N GLY A 305 10.73 3.62 -11.37
CA GLY A 305 11.55 4.01 -10.22
C GLY A 305 11.74 5.50 -10.00
N SER A 306 12.51 5.87 -8.99
CA SER A 306 12.78 7.27 -8.66
C SER A 306 13.69 7.93 -9.70
N ARG A 307 13.71 9.27 -9.77
CA ARG A 307 14.82 9.97 -10.43
C ARG A 307 16.15 9.66 -9.71
N LEU A 308 17.26 9.64 -10.44
CA LEU A 308 18.59 9.73 -9.82
C LEU A 308 18.76 11.12 -9.19
N LYS A 309 19.51 11.19 -8.10
CA LYS A 309 19.88 12.45 -7.46
C LYS A 309 21.38 12.55 -7.41
N SER A 310 21.92 13.75 -7.57
CA SER A 310 23.28 14.00 -7.12
C SER A 310 23.32 13.86 -5.60
N PHE A 311 24.15 12.95 -5.11
CA PHE A 311 24.56 12.95 -3.71
C PHE A 311 25.53 14.10 -3.49
N VAL A 312 25.34 14.82 -2.38
CA VAL A 312 26.25 15.86 -1.92
C VAL A 312 26.45 15.69 -0.42
N GLY A 313 27.66 15.30 -0.02
CA GLY A 313 28.08 15.19 1.37
C GLY A 313 28.08 16.54 2.10
N GLU A 314 28.15 16.52 3.42
CA GLU A 314 28.08 17.73 4.24
C GLU A 314 29.22 18.71 3.89
N GLY A 315 28.87 19.91 3.44
CA GLY A 315 29.83 20.94 3.02
C GLY A 315 30.38 20.77 1.60
N GLY A 316 30.00 19.71 0.88
CA GLY A 316 30.38 19.47 -0.51
C GLY A 316 29.74 20.46 -1.50
N GLN A 317 30.29 20.53 -2.71
CA GLN A 317 29.68 21.21 -3.85
C GLN A 317 29.32 20.18 -4.92
N VAL A 318 28.20 20.38 -5.58
CA VAL A 318 27.74 19.48 -6.66
C VAL A 318 28.79 19.44 -7.78
N GLN A 319 29.29 18.25 -8.08
CA GLN A 319 30.01 17.97 -9.31
C GLN A 319 29.00 17.59 -10.42
N PRO A 320 28.88 18.41 -11.49
CA PRO A 320 27.83 18.22 -12.48
C PRO A 320 28.12 17.02 -13.39
N VAL A 321 27.06 16.31 -13.77
CA VAL A 321 27.08 15.33 -14.86
C VAL A 321 26.76 16.04 -16.16
N GLU A 322 27.59 15.82 -17.17
CA GLU A 322 27.36 16.32 -18.52
C GLU A 322 26.56 15.29 -19.33
N PHE A 323 25.61 15.71 -20.16
CA PHE A 323 24.88 14.81 -21.04
C PHE A 323 25.11 15.17 -22.51
N GLY A 324 25.44 14.17 -23.32
CA GLY A 324 25.82 14.38 -24.72
C GLY A 324 25.76 13.10 -25.52
N LEU A 325 25.90 13.22 -26.83
CA LEU A 325 26.09 12.05 -27.69
C LEU A 325 27.48 11.46 -27.47
N THR A 326 27.65 10.17 -27.77
CA THR A 326 28.97 9.54 -27.82
C THR A 326 29.96 10.34 -28.68
N SER A 327 29.51 10.92 -29.80
CA SER A 327 30.34 11.81 -30.63
C SER A 327 30.74 13.12 -29.96
N ASP A 328 29.88 13.69 -29.12
CA ASP A 328 30.13 14.97 -28.44
C ASP A 328 31.32 14.85 -27.48
N PHE A 329 31.50 13.65 -26.92
CA PHE A 329 32.57 13.33 -25.99
C PHE A 329 33.78 12.62 -26.64
N GLY A 330 33.71 12.31 -27.94
CA GLY A 330 34.79 11.61 -28.65
C GLY A 330 34.98 10.14 -28.27
N ILE A 331 33.97 9.51 -27.67
CA ILE A 331 34.00 8.12 -27.23
C ILE A 331 33.37 7.17 -28.26
N SER A 332 33.58 5.86 -28.08
CA SER A 332 33.07 4.84 -28.99
C SER A 332 31.53 4.82 -29.04
N LYS A 333 30.97 4.53 -30.22
CA LYS A 333 29.52 4.41 -30.43
C LYS A 333 29.01 3.07 -29.94
N ILE A 334 27.81 3.04 -29.35
CA ILE A 334 27.18 1.80 -28.87
C ILE A 334 26.57 1.06 -30.07
N ALA A 335 27.10 -0.13 -30.39
CA ALA A 335 26.67 -0.91 -31.55
C ALA A 335 26.63 -0.09 -32.87
N GLY A 336 27.60 0.81 -33.05
CA GLY A 336 27.72 1.71 -34.20
C GLY A 336 26.74 2.88 -34.22
N LYS A 337 25.87 3.02 -33.21
CA LYS A 337 24.91 4.12 -33.08
C LYS A 337 25.42 5.19 -32.13
N ASP A 338 25.27 6.43 -32.58
CA ASP A 338 25.54 7.59 -31.76
C ASP A 338 24.43 7.71 -30.71
N THR A 339 24.79 7.55 -29.44
CA THR A 339 23.81 7.36 -28.35
C THR A 339 24.01 8.46 -27.30
N VAL A 340 22.91 8.94 -26.72
CA VAL A 340 22.98 9.91 -25.60
C VAL A 340 23.47 9.18 -24.36
N VAL A 341 24.43 9.77 -23.66
CA VAL A 341 25.06 9.20 -22.46
C VAL A 341 25.26 10.28 -21.41
N ALA A 342 25.36 9.86 -20.15
CA ALA A 342 25.80 10.66 -19.03
C ALA A 342 27.33 10.55 -18.92
N LYS A 343 28.05 11.68 -18.94
CA LYS A 343 29.46 11.80 -18.59
C LYS A 343 29.54 12.25 -17.13
N ILE A 344 29.84 11.29 -16.28
CA ILE A 344 29.89 11.41 -14.84
C ILE A 344 31.35 11.73 -14.47
N PRO A 345 31.61 12.82 -13.73
CA PRO A 345 32.98 13.17 -13.35
C PRO A 345 33.52 12.15 -12.35
N ALA A 346 34.84 12.14 -12.17
CA ALA A 346 35.44 11.51 -11.00
C ALA A 346 34.97 12.28 -9.75
N TYR A 347 34.05 11.67 -9.00
CA TYR A 347 33.45 12.30 -7.83
C TYR A 347 34.45 12.38 -6.68
N ASP A 348 34.50 13.52 -6.01
CA ASP A 348 35.12 13.62 -4.69
C ASP A 348 34.27 12.89 -3.64
N PRO A 349 34.79 12.65 -2.43
CA PRO A 349 34.06 11.95 -1.36
C PRO A 349 32.71 12.51 -0.97
N ASN A 350 32.44 13.76 -1.34
CA ASN A 350 31.17 14.41 -1.06
C ASN A 350 30.23 14.33 -2.26
N ASN A 351 30.49 13.52 -3.29
CA ASN A 351 29.66 13.49 -4.49
C ASN A 351 29.37 12.06 -4.97
N GLY A 352 28.27 11.94 -5.70
CA GLY A 352 27.78 10.65 -6.15
C GLY A 352 26.49 10.69 -6.95
N LEU A 353 26.09 9.54 -7.51
CA LEU A 353 24.75 9.37 -8.07
C LEU A 353 23.90 8.47 -7.18
N PHE A 354 22.97 9.08 -6.47
CA PHE A 354 22.06 8.39 -5.58
C PHE A 354 20.82 7.86 -6.31
N ALA A 355 20.54 6.58 -6.11
CA ALA A 355 19.30 5.93 -6.50
C ALA A 355 18.53 5.47 -5.28
N TYR A 356 17.26 5.88 -5.15
CA TYR A 356 16.39 5.25 -4.17
C TYR A 356 16.04 3.84 -4.64
N ASP A 357 16.16 2.88 -3.75
CA ASP A 357 15.56 1.56 -3.94
C ASP A 357 14.10 1.57 -3.45
N ASN A 358 13.34 0.57 -3.88
CA ASN A 358 11.96 0.35 -3.43
C ASN A 358 11.80 -1.12 -3.00
N PHE A 359 12.81 -1.67 -2.33
CA PHE A 359 12.89 -3.10 -2.02
C PHE A 359 12.05 -3.45 -0.78
N MET A 360 10.85 -4.03 -0.91
CA MET A 360 10.00 -4.34 0.26
C MET A 360 10.46 -5.58 1.03
N MET A 361 10.52 -5.53 2.37
CA MET A 361 10.93 -6.64 3.27
C MET A 361 10.15 -7.94 2.98
N GLU A 362 10.85 -9.07 2.88
CA GLU A 362 10.22 -10.40 2.92
C GLU A 362 9.92 -10.83 4.38
N ASP A 363 8.85 -11.60 4.56
CA ASP A 363 8.25 -12.09 5.82
C ASP A 363 9.16 -12.84 6.82
N SER A 364 10.44 -13.01 6.52
CA SER A 364 11.34 -13.87 7.31
C SER A 364 12.04 -13.16 8.47
N GLY A 365 11.93 -11.83 8.58
CA GLY A 365 12.74 -11.05 9.52
C GLY A 365 14.24 -11.08 9.22
N ALA A 366 14.64 -11.62 8.07
CA ALA A 366 16.00 -11.50 7.56
C ALA A 366 16.22 -10.08 7.02
N VAL A 367 17.39 -9.52 7.32
CA VAL A 367 17.81 -8.16 6.96
C VAL A 367 18.57 -8.14 5.62
N ASP A 368 18.57 -9.25 4.89
CA ASP A 368 19.37 -9.45 3.67
C ASP A 368 18.46 -9.46 2.44
N PHE A 369 18.39 -8.32 1.76
CA PHE A 369 17.69 -8.20 0.48
C PHE A 369 18.55 -8.77 -0.64
N SER A 370 17.95 -9.63 -1.46
CA SER A 370 18.57 -10.05 -2.71
C SER A 370 18.11 -9.14 -3.85
N TYR A 371 19.05 -8.61 -4.62
CA TYR A 371 18.77 -7.61 -5.65
C TYR A 371 19.77 -7.70 -6.79
N THR A 372 19.43 -7.07 -7.92
CA THR A 372 20.32 -6.96 -9.07
C THR A 372 20.48 -5.51 -9.51
N VAL A 373 21.73 -5.11 -9.73
CA VAL A 373 22.12 -3.82 -10.31
C VAL A 373 22.73 -4.05 -11.68
N ILE A 374 22.28 -3.30 -12.69
CA ILE A 374 22.74 -3.41 -14.07
C ILE A 374 23.19 -2.04 -14.55
N MET A 375 24.38 -1.97 -15.12
CA MET A 375 25.02 -0.72 -15.55
C MET A 375 25.60 -0.90 -16.96
N ASP A 376 25.19 -0.04 -17.89
CA ASP A 376 25.82 0.05 -19.22
C ASP A 376 26.80 1.23 -19.20
N ILE A 377 28.10 0.94 -19.10
CA ILE A 377 29.15 1.93 -18.84
C ILE A 377 30.36 1.81 -19.79
N LEU A 378 31.10 2.91 -19.93
CA LEU A 378 32.42 3.01 -20.55
C LEU A 378 33.32 3.84 -19.64
N ILE A 379 34.56 3.38 -19.46
CA ILE A 379 35.60 4.08 -18.69
C ILE A 379 36.83 4.20 -19.58
N GLU A 380 37.44 5.37 -19.62
CA GLU A 380 38.59 5.62 -20.50
C GLU A 380 39.88 5.02 -19.92
N ALA A 381 40.79 4.56 -20.79
CA ALA A 381 42.03 3.91 -20.35
C ALA A 381 42.95 4.81 -19.51
N LYS A 382 42.77 6.14 -19.59
CA LYS A 382 43.51 7.11 -18.77
C LYS A 382 43.23 6.96 -17.26
N ASP A 383 42.08 6.40 -16.90
CA ASP A 383 41.64 6.20 -15.52
C ASP A 383 41.97 4.77 -15.03
N SER A 384 42.68 3.96 -15.83
CA SER A 384 43.18 2.64 -15.42
C SER A 384 44.30 2.72 -14.38
N GLY A 385 44.54 1.62 -13.65
CA GLY A 385 45.63 1.54 -12.66
C GLY A 385 45.29 2.10 -11.28
N SER A 386 44.03 2.45 -11.03
CA SER A 386 43.49 2.86 -9.73
C SER A 386 42.20 2.10 -9.42
N TYR A 387 41.76 2.12 -8.17
CA TYR A 387 40.44 1.62 -7.81
C TYR A 387 39.36 2.57 -8.34
N ILE A 388 38.27 1.99 -8.84
CA ILE A 388 37.13 2.72 -9.39
C ILE A 388 35.85 2.13 -8.83
N SER A 389 35.18 2.88 -7.96
CA SER A 389 33.89 2.53 -7.39
C SER A 389 32.79 2.48 -8.46
N LEU A 390 31.95 1.45 -8.35
CA LEU A 390 30.75 1.26 -9.16
C LEU A 390 29.47 1.34 -8.30
N ILE A 391 29.45 0.69 -7.13
CA ILE A 391 28.31 0.65 -6.22
C ILE A 391 28.79 0.88 -4.79
N GLN A 392 28.06 1.71 -4.07
CA GLN A 392 28.23 2.00 -2.66
C GLN A 392 26.86 1.86 -1.98
N THR A 393 26.68 0.83 -1.16
CA THR A 393 25.43 0.53 -0.45
C THR A 393 25.30 1.31 0.86
N SER A 394 26.34 2.02 1.31
CA SER A 394 26.25 3.05 2.34
C SER A 394 25.81 4.38 1.72
N PRO A 395 24.53 4.77 1.82
CA PRO A 395 23.96 5.93 1.12
C PRO A 395 24.46 7.30 1.60
N ASP A 396 25.26 7.32 2.66
CA ASP A 396 25.94 8.48 3.23
C ASP A 396 27.42 8.56 2.86
N ASN A 397 27.93 7.58 2.10
CA ASN A 397 29.32 7.51 1.64
C ASN A 397 30.34 7.66 2.80
N LEU A 398 30.07 7.01 3.94
CA LEU A 398 30.91 7.09 5.15
C LEU A 398 31.96 5.95 5.25
N ASN A 399 32.03 5.09 4.25
CA ASN A 399 32.98 3.99 4.17
C ASN A 399 33.33 3.72 2.69
N ASP A 400 34.32 2.85 2.46
CA ASP A 400 34.68 2.41 1.11
C ASP A 400 33.44 1.92 0.35
N ALA A 401 33.43 2.08 -0.97
CA ALA A 401 32.43 1.44 -1.82
C ALA A 401 32.36 -0.09 -1.64
N ASP A 402 31.31 -0.68 -2.20
CA ASP A 402 31.01 -2.11 -2.06
C ASP A 402 31.34 -2.88 -3.33
N PHE A 403 31.50 -2.22 -4.46
CA PHE A 403 31.88 -2.88 -5.70
C PHE A 403 32.78 -1.99 -6.55
N PHE A 404 33.93 -2.53 -6.92
CA PHE A 404 34.99 -1.79 -7.63
C PHE A 404 35.49 -2.52 -8.88
N ILE A 405 36.12 -1.73 -9.75
CA ILE A 405 37.19 -2.17 -10.64
C ILE A 405 38.52 -1.89 -9.94
N ALA A 406 39.39 -2.89 -9.86
CA ALA A 406 40.72 -2.80 -9.23
C ALA A 406 41.78 -2.26 -10.21
N PRO A 407 42.97 -1.86 -9.71
CA PRO A 407 44.08 -1.39 -10.54
C PRO A 407 44.52 -2.33 -11.66
N ASP A 408 44.32 -3.64 -11.51
CA ASP A 408 44.61 -4.67 -12.52
C ASP A 408 43.43 -4.97 -13.46
N ALA A 409 42.41 -4.10 -13.46
CA ALA A 409 41.18 -4.18 -14.23
C ALA A 409 40.22 -5.30 -13.82
N SER A 410 40.50 -6.06 -12.76
CA SER A 410 39.59 -7.07 -12.25
C SER A 410 38.44 -6.45 -11.42
N MET A 411 37.26 -7.09 -11.38
CA MET A 411 36.08 -6.55 -10.66
C MET A 411 35.74 -7.35 -9.41
N GLY A 412 35.41 -6.66 -8.33
CA GLY A 412 35.24 -7.33 -7.06
C GLY A 412 35.04 -6.42 -5.86
N THR A 413 35.17 -7.07 -4.71
CA THR A 413 35.06 -6.48 -3.39
C THR A 413 35.77 -7.39 -2.37
N TYR A 414 36.03 -6.90 -1.15
CA TYR A 414 36.71 -7.64 -0.07
C TYR A 414 38.02 -8.35 -0.46
N GLY A 415 38.77 -7.80 -1.41
CA GLY A 415 40.03 -8.43 -1.86
C GLY A 415 39.84 -9.58 -2.85
N GLU A 416 38.60 -9.91 -3.24
CA GLU A 416 38.29 -10.96 -4.20
C GLU A 416 37.83 -10.40 -5.55
N TYR A 417 38.79 -10.19 -6.43
CA TYR A 417 38.58 -9.60 -7.74
C TYR A 417 38.75 -10.61 -8.87
N HIS A 418 37.88 -10.49 -9.88
CA HIS A 418 37.73 -11.49 -10.93
C HIS A 418 37.47 -10.84 -12.29
N GLY A 419 37.85 -11.54 -13.36
CA GLY A 419 37.70 -11.05 -14.73
C GLY A 419 38.68 -9.95 -15.09
N GLU A 420 38.45 -9.34 -16.25
CA GLU A 420 39.27 -8.27 -16.82
C GLU A 420 38.34 -7.30 -17.54
N PHE A 421 38.19 -6.08 -17.01
CA PHE A 421 37.42 -5.00 -17.61
C PHE A 421 38.25 -4.33 -18.70
N SER A 422 37.69 -4.17 -19.91
CA SER A 422 38.39 -3.47 -21.00
C SER A 422 38.02 -1.99 -21.01
N PHE A 423 39.03 -1.13 -20.93
CA PHE A 423 38.84 0.32 -21.01
C PHE A 423 38.65 0.78 -22.46
N ASP A 424 38.07 1.97 -22.65
CA ASP A 424 37.67 2.56 -23.94
C ASP A 424 36.56 1.79 -24.69
N GLU A 425 35.96 0.78 -24.05
CA GLU A 425 34.88 -0.06 -24.57
C GLU A 425 33.60 0.06 -23.72
N TRP A 426 32.45 -0.22 -24.35
CA TRP A 426 31.15 -0.24 -23.68
C TRP A 426 30.86 -1.62 -23.12
N HIS A 427 30.60 -1.69 -21.82
CA HIS A 427 30.30 -2.93 -21.11
C HIS A 427 29.00 -2.87 -20.33
N ARG A 428 28.26 -3.98 -20.31
CA ARG A 428 27.17 -4.21 -19.37
C ARG A 428 27.73 -4.94 -18.16
N VAL A 429 27.81 -4.22 -17.05
CA VAL A 429 28.19 -4.76 -15.74
C VAL A 429 26.92 -5.14 -14.99
N VAL A 430 26.89 -6.37 -14.44
CA VAL A 430 25.79 -6.83 -13.59
C VAL A 430 26.35 -7.27 -12.24
N PHE A 431 25.83 -6.66 -11.18
CA PHE A 431 26.08 -7.03 -9.80
C PHE A 431 24.82 -7.67 -9.24
N VAL A 432 24.94 -8.88 -8.72
CA VAL A 432 23.84 -9.65 -8.14
C VAL A 432 24.17 -9.95 -6.68
N HIS A 433 23.36 -9.43 -5.77
CA HIS A 433 23.42 -9.78 -4.35
C HIS A 433 22.34 -10.82 -4.05
N ASP A 434 22.72 -11.96 -3.49
CA ASP A 434 21.87 -13.12 -3.21
C ASP A 434 22.22 -13.69 -1.84
N GLY A 435 21.56 -13.19 -0.79
CA GLY A 435 21.87 -13.50 0.60
C GLY A 435 23.32 -13.14 0.96
N ASN A 436 24.16 -14.16 1.16
CA ASN A 436 25.58 -13.99 1.52
C ASN A 436 26.52 -14.11 0.30
N LEU A 437 25.99 -13.98 -0.91
CA LEU A 437 26.77 -14.18 -2.13
C LEU A 437 26.60 -13.01 -3.09
N VAL A 438 27.72 -12.44 -3.51
CA VAL A 438 27.78 -11.48 -4.62
C VAL A 438 28.27 -12.20 -5.86
N ARG A 439 27.50 -12.13 -6.95
CA ARG A 439 27.90 -12.62 -8.27
C ARG A 439 28.09 -11.46 -9.24
N LYS A 440 29.13 -11.54 -10.05
CA LYS A 440 29.55 -10.45 -10.95
C LYS A 440 29.54 -10.96 -12.38
N TYR A 441 29.00 -10.14 -13.29
CA TYR A 441 28.96 -10.46 -14.70
C TYR A 441 29.40 -9.28 -15.55
N LEU A 442 30.01 -9.59 -16.69
CA LEU A 442 30.41 -8.64 -17.72
C LEU A 442 29.89 -9.15 -19.08
N ASP A 443 29.06 -8.33 -19.72
CA ASP A 443 28.43 -8.63 -21.02
C ASP A 443 27.69 -9.97 -21.10
N GLY A 444 27.07 -10.35 -19.99
CA GLY A 444 26.33 -11.61 -19.85
C GLY A 444 27.18 -12.81 -19.43
N ASN A 445 28.50 -12.65 -19.29
CA ASN A 445 29.42 -13.70 -18.85
C ASN A 445 29.67 -13.58 -17.35
N HIS A 446 29.63 -14.71 -16.64
CA HIS A 446 29.97 -14.78 -15.22
C HIS A 446 31.47 -14.61 -15.01
N LEU A 447 31.87 -13.73 -14.10
CA LEU A 447 33.28 -13.48 -13.78
C LEU A 447 33.75 -14.25 -12.55
N GLY A 448 32.89 -14.34 -11.54
CA GLY A 448 33.22 -14.97 -10.27
C GLY A 448 32.25 -14.55 -9.16
N ASP A 449 32.31 -15.30 -8.07
CA ASP A 449 31.50 -15.09 -6.87
C ASP A 449 32.37 -14.59 -5.73
N VAL A 450 31.78 -13.85 -4.78
CA VAL A 450 32.41 -13.42 -3.53
C VAL A 450 31.42 -13.69 -2.41
N GLU A 451 31.85 -14.41 -1.38
CA GLU A 451 31.06 -14.56 -0.17
C GLU A 451 31.12 -13.26 0.63
N VAL A 452 29.95 -12.70 0.93
CA VAL A 452 29.79 -11.48 1.71
C VAL A 452 28.99 -11.78 2.97
N THR A 453 29.28 -11.11 4.07
CA THR A 453 28.56 -11.31 5.34
C THR A 453 28.28 -9.97 6.01
N GLY A 454 27.15 -9.90 6.72
CA GLY A 454 26.74 -8.73 7.51
C GLY A 454 25.92 -7.72 6.72
N SER A 455 25.28 -6.80 7.45
CA SER A 455 24.28 -5.86 6.93
C SER A 455 24.82 -4.73 6.03
N ARG A 456 26.11 -4.76 5.69
CA ARG A 456 26.74 -3.75 4.83
C ARG A 456 26.16 -3.78 3.41
N TRP A 457 25.79 -4.98 2.95
CA TRP A 457 25.27 -5.26 1.61
C TRP A 457 23.76 -5.06 1.50
N THR A 458 23.12 -4.75 2.62
CA THR A 458 21.69 -4.51 2.67
C THR A 458 21.38 -3.16 2.04
N VAL A 459 20.66 -3.18 0.92
CA VAL A 459 19.99 -1.99 0.39
C VAL A 459 18.64 -1.90 1.08
N PHE A 460 18.52 -0.99 2.06
CA PHE A 460 17.38 -0.91 2.98
C PHE A 460 16.18 -0.17 2.38
N ASN A 461 14.99 -0.77 2.49
CA ASN A 461 13.72 -0.03 2.51
C ASN A 461 13.17 0.01 3.93
N ASN A 462 13.79 0.82 4.79
CA ASN A 462 13.31 0.95 6.15
C ASN A 462 13.37 2.40 6.59
N MET A 463 12.17 3.04 6.66
CA MET A 463 12.01 4.43 7.10
C MET A 463 12.67 4.71 8.47
N ALA A 464 13.04 3.64 9.18
CA ALA A 464 13.92 3.65 10.34
C ALA A 464 15.32 4.19 10.24
N TYR A 465 15.92 4.12 9.07
CA TYR A 465 17.31 4.51 8.91
C TYR A 465 17.45 5.91 8.36
N HIS A 466 16.83 6.90 9.00
CA HIS A 466 17.13 8.30 8.69
C HIS A 466 16.90 8.75 7.23
N GLY A 467 15.98 8.11 6.49
CA GLY A 467 15.78 8.40 5.06
C GLY A 467 16.94 7.97 4.16
N LYS A 468 17.80 7.07 4.65
CA LYS A 468 18.94 6.48 3.96
C LYS A 468 18.52 5.19 3.25
N HIS A 469 17.70 5.31 2.21
CA HIS A 469 17.20 4.18 1.42
C HIS A 469 17.68 4.36 0.00
N GLY A 470 18.51 3.44 -0.46
CA GLY A 470 19.08 3.48 -1.78
C GLY A 470 20.52 3.03 -1.78
N LEU A 471 21.14 3.26 -2.93
CA LEU A 471 22.57 3.07 -3.12
C LEU A 471 23.13 4.23 -3.92
N LEU A 472 24.43 4.39 -3.81
CA LEU A 472 25.22 5.30 -4.57
C LEU A 472 25.87 4.55 -5.74
N PHE A 473 25.78 5.14 -6.92
CA PHE A 473 26.59 4.77 -8.06
C PHE A 473 27.83 5.65 -8.09
N PHE A 474 28.97 5.04 -8.41
CA PHE A 474 30.22 5.72 -8.76
C PHE A 474 30.77 6.64 -7.66
N SER A 475 30.51 6.31 -6.39
CA SER A 475 30.86 7.14 -5.23
C SER A 475 31.71 6.35 -4.26
N ASP A 476 32.65 7.03 -3.61
CA ASP A 476 33.56 6.44 -2.66
C ASP A 476 34.06 7.52 -1.68
N ASP A 477 34.44 7.17 -0.46
CA ASP A 477 34.76 8.12 0.60
C ASP A 477 36.22 8.62 0.60
N ASP A 478 37.12 8.02 -0.19
CA ASP A 478 38.53 8.40 -0.22
C ASP A 478 39.14 8.58 -1.62
N PHE A 479 38.28 8.96 -2.58
CA PHE A 479 38.61 9.32 -3.97
C PHE A 479 38.91 8.11 -4.89
N GLU A 480 38.45 6.90 -4.55
CA GLU A 480 38.49 5.75 -5.48
C GLU A 480 37.38 5.84 -6.54
N THR A 481 37.35 6.94 -7.29
CA THR A 481 36.38 7.21 -8.36
C THR A 481 37.09 7.58 -9.66
N ALA A 482 36.38 7.44 -10.78
CA ALA A 482 36.87 7.82 -12.12
C ALA A 482 35.79 8.54 -12.92
N GLN A 483 36.18 9.15 -14.04
CA GLN A 483 35.20 9.65 -15.00
C GLN A 483 34.53 8.46 -15.71
N ILE A 484 33.21 8.38 -15.64
CA ILE A 484 32.44 7.26 -16.19
C ILE A 484 31.42 7.78 -17.20
N TYR A 485 31.34 7.13 -18.34
CA TYR A 485 30.24 7.33 -19.29
C TYR A 485 29.19 6.25 -19.06
N ALA A 486 27.96 6.63 -18.75
CA ALA A 486 26.86 5.69 -18.56
C ALA A 486 25.78 5.90 -19.62
N SER A 487 25.37 4.85 -20.31
CA SER A 487 24.22 4.89 -21.24
C SER A 487 22.93 4.38 -20.60
N ALA A 488 23.04 3.53 -19.58
CA ALA A 488 21.89 3.12 -18.80
C ALA A 488 22.28 2.59 -17.41
N LEU A 489 21.38 2.74 -16.43
CA LEU A 489 21.44 2.12 -15.10
C LEU A 489 20.07 1.47 -14.81
N GLN A 490 20.05 0.35 -14.09
CA GLN A 490 18.81 -0.34 -13.71
C GLN A 490 18.95 -1.07 -12.35
N LEU A 491 17.87 -1.06 -11.56
CA LEU A 491 17.72 -1.80 -10.30
C LEU A 491 16.56 -2.79 -10.40
N ARG A 492 16.73 -3.99 -9.83
CA ARG A 492 15.70 -5.02 -9.70
C ARG A 492 15.67 -5.55 -8.28
N ASN A 493 14.46 -5.75 -7.74
CA ASN A 493 14.26 -6.28 -6.38
C ASN A 493 14.33 -7.81 -6.32
N TYR A 494 15.06 -8.44 -7.24
CA TYR A 494 15.21 -9.89 -7.31
C TYR A 494 16.56 -10.29 -7.93
N VAL A 495 16.93 -11.54 -7.71
CA VAL A 495 18.13 -12.18 -8.27
C VAL A 495 17.88 -12.55 -9.72
N LEU A 496 18.59 -11.91 -10.65
CA LEU A 496 18.62 -12.40 -12.02
C LEU A 496 19.39 -13.72 -12.10
N SER A 497 18.78 -14.72 -12.74
CA SER A 497 19.46 -16.00 -12.98
C SER A 497 20.62 -15.84 -13.99
N PRO A 498 21.65 -16.70 -13.93
CA PRO A 498 22.73 -16.68 -14.92
C PRO A 498 22.23 -16.75 -16.37
N SER A 499 21.13 -17.48 -16.63
CA SER A 499 20.54 -17.56 -17.97
C SER A 499 19.87 -16.26 -18.42
N GLU A 500 19.20 -15.55 -17.51
CA GLU A 500 18.63 -14.23 -17.83
C GLU A 500 19.74 -13.21 -18.11
N ILE A 501 20.82 -13.23 -17.33
CA ILE A 501 21.97 -12.32 -17.51
C ILE A 501 22.70 -12.63 -18.82
N SER A 502 22.89 -13.91 -19.14
CA SER A 502 23.44 -14.33 -20.43
C SER A 502 22.57 -13.85 -21.60
N ALA A 503 21.23 -13.87 -21.44
CA ALA A 503 20.30 -13.35 -22.45
C ALA A 503 20.32 -11.81 -22.58
N LEU A 504 20.62 -11.08 -21.50
CA LEU A 504 20.84 -9.64 -21.57
C LEU A 504 22.03 -9.32 -22.49
N GLY A 505 23.13 -10.07 -22.35
CA GLY A 505 24.38 -9.88 -23.09
C GLY A 505 24.99 -8.49 -22.84
N GLY A 506 25.85 -8.03 -23.76
CA GLY A 506 26.48 -6.72 -23.69
C GLY A 506 25.55 -5.52 -23.95
N VAL A 507 26.15 -4.32 -23.94
CA VAL A 507 25.46 -3.04 -24.10
C VAL A 507 24.71 -2.96 -25.43
N LYS A 508 23.49 -2.41 -25.39
CA LYS A 508 22.66 -2.20 -26.58
C LYS A 508 22.25 -0.73 -26.66
N ALA A 509 22.24 -0.17 -27.87
CA ALA A 509 21.88 1.25 -28.08
C ALA A 509 20.44 1.61 -27.65
N HIS A 510 19.56 0.63 -27.46
CA HIS A 510 18.20 0.85 -26.96
C HIS A 510 18.10 0.83 -25.42
N GLY A 511 19.18 0.49 -24.71
CA GLY A 511 19.25 0.41 -23.25
C GLY A 511 19.05 -1.00 -22.69
N ILE A 512 18.76 -1.07 -21.40
CA ILE A 512 18.50 -2.31 -20.65
C ILE A 512 16.99 -2.62 -20.74
N PRO A 513 16.57 -3.82 -21.19
CA PRO A 513 15.15 -4.18 -21.23
C PRO A 513 14.50 -4.12 -19.85
N THR A 514 13.28 -3.58 -19.77
CA THR A 514 12.44 -3.59 -18.56
C THR A 514 11.40 -4.71 -18.64
N ASN A 515 10.98 -5.26 -17.50
CA ASN A 515 9.97 -6.32 -17.43
C ASN A 515 8.55 -5.81 -17.07
N ASN A 516 8.39 -4.55 -16.65
CA ASN A 516 7.12 -4.02 -16.15
C ASN A 516 6.27 -3.35 -17.23
N LYS A 517 4.94 -3.55 -17.14
CA LYS A 517 3.93 -3.08 -18.09
C LYS A 517 3.31 -1.71 -17.75
N LYS A 518 3.80 -0.96 -16.75
CA LYS A 518 3.09 0.20 -16.18
C LYS A 518 4.02 1.33 -15.65
N VAL A 519 3.82 2.58 -16.15
CA VAL A 519 3.80 3.90 -15.41
C VAL A 519 4.95 4.95 -15.60
N PHE A 520 4.76 6.25 -15.20
CA PHE A 520 5.20 7.60 -15.70
C PHE A 520 5.93 8.51 -14.66
N SER A 521 6.31 9.80 -14.91
CA SER A 521 6.65 10.85 -13.89
C SER A 521 6.10 12.28 -14.22
N SER A 522 5.89 13.18 -13.22
CA SER A 522 5.02 14.38 -13.40
C SER A 522 5.69 15.70 -13.85
N GLY A 523 6.99 15.90 -13.60
CA GLY A 523 7.80 17.06 -14.08
C GLY A 523 7.18 18.46 -13.88
N ILE A 524 6.70 18.78 -12.67
CA ILE A 524 6.10 20.09 -12.34
C ILE A 524 7.17 21.11 -11.88
N ALA A 525 7.09 22.37 -12.34
CA ALA A 525 8.08 23.42 -12.06
C ALA A 525 7.81 24.21 -10.75
N ASP A 526 8.84 24.82 -10.17
CA ASP A 526 8.78 25.74 -9.01
C ASP A 526 8.20 25.14 -7.69
N LEU A 527 8.43 23.85 -7.47
CA LEU A 527 8.03 23.16 -6.24
C LEU A 527 9.12 23.17 -5.17
N LYS A 528 8.70 23.43 -3.92
CA LYS A 528 9.47 23.13 -2.70
C LYS A 528 9.55 21.62 -2.45
N SER A 529 8.47 20.89 -2.75
CA SER A 529 8.44 19.43 -2.63
C SER A 529 7.34 18.83 -3.49
N GLU A 530 7.55 17.60 -3.95
CA GLU A 530 6.61 16.76 -4.65
C GLU A 530 6.59 15.39 -3.97
N LEU A 531 5.40 14.82 -3.77
CA LEU A 531 5.20 13.46 -3.27
C LEU A 531 4.23 12.76 -4.24
N VAL A 532 4.65 11.62 -4.79
CA VAL A 532 3.82 10.82 -5.68
C VAL A 532 3.32 9.59 -4.92
N ASP A 533 2.01 9.52 -4.74
CA ASP A 533 1.29 8.37 -4.22
C ASP A 533 0.82 7.52 -5.41
N TRP A 534 1.60 6.50 -5.73
CA TRP A 534 1.36 5.61 -6.87
C TRP A 534 0.12 4.73 -6.67
N GLU A 535 -0.27 4.48 -5.43
CA GLU A 535 -1.43 3.64 -5.13
C GLU A 535 -2.74 4.41 -5.33
N GLN A 536 -2.76 5.67 -4.91
CA GLN A 536 -3.92 6.57 -5.08
C GLN A 536 -3.91 7.29 -6.43
N GLN A 537 -2.84 7.11 -7.22
CA GLN A 537 -2.61 7.81 -8.49
C GLN A 537 -2.63 9.33 -8.28
N THR A 538 -1.99 9.75 -7.19
CA THR A 538 -2.07 11.11 -6.67
C THR A 538 -0.69 11.75 -6.60
N ILE A 539 -0.57 13.01 -7.02
CA ILE A 539 0.66 13.79 -6.95
C ILE A 539 0.43 15.00 -6.05
N PHE A 540 1.05 15.01 -4.87
CA PHE A 540 1.03 16.16 -3.98
C PHE A 540 2.18 17.11 -4.30
N ILE A 541 1.85 18.38 -4.49
CA ILE A 541 2.79 19.43 -4.85
C ILE A 541 2.76 20.57 -3.81
N LYS A 542 3.93 21.06 -3.42
CA LYS A 542 4.08 22.24 -2.57
C LYS A 542 4.94 23.26 -3.30
N GLN A 543 4.43 24.47 -3.55
CA GLN A 543 5.22 25.54 -4.18
C GLN A 543 6.23 26.16 -3.22
N ALA A 544 7.36 26.61 -3.77
CA ALA A 544 8.32 27.43 -3.04
C ALA A 544 7.74 28.83 -2.72
N GLY A 545 8.02 29.36 -1.53
CA GLY A 545 7.84 30.78 -1.22
C GLY A 545 6.46 31.26 -0.76
N GLY A 546 5.55 30.40 -0.29
CA GLY A 546 4.27 30.87 0.29
C GLY A 546 3.38 31.65 -0.67
N SER A 547 3.62 31.52 -1.99
CA SER A 547 2.85 32.21 -3.02
C SER A 547 1.38 31.80 -2.98
N ALA A 548 0.49 32.78 -2.88
CA ALA A 548 -0.96 32.59 -2.92
C ALA A 548 -1.50 32.25 -4.34
N SER A 549 -0.65 32.19 -5.37
CA SER A 549 -1.07 31.94 -6.76
C SER A 549 -1.70 30.56 -6.94
N SER A 550 -2.91 30.49 -7.49
CA SER A 550 -3.58 29.22 -7.83
C SER A 550 -2.97 28.52 -9.04
N ALA A 551 -2.24 29.23 -9.90
CA ALA A 551 -1.65 28.67 -11.12
C ALA A 551 -0.24 28.06 -10.90
N VAL A 552 0.00 26.88 -11.48
CA VAL A 552 1.27 26.13 -11.43
C VAL A 552 1.62 25.59 -12.81
N SER A 553 2.79 25.93 -13.34
CA SER A 553 3.27 25.38 -14.61
C SER A 553 3.73 23.92 -14.47
N TYR A 554 3.41 23.08 -15.44
CA TYR A 554 3.81 21.66 -15.46
C TYR A 554 4.43 21.22 -16.78
N GLN A 555 5.23 20.15 -16.71
CA GLN A 555 5.76 19.41 -17.85
C GLN A 555 5.79 17.90 -17.56
N LEU A 556 4.75 17.16 -17.97
CA LEU A 556 4.63 15.72 -17.75
C LEU A 556 5.73 14.95 -18.49
N LYS A 557 6.30 13.92 -17.84
CA LYS A 557 7.32 13.05 -18.44
C LYS A 557 6.75 11.65 -18.63
N LEU A 558 6.55 11.29 -19.89
CA LEU A 558 5.90 10.05 -20.25
C LEU A 558 6.87 8.91 -20.54
N SER A 559 6.48 7.70 -20.17
CA SER A 559 7.20 6.48 -20.50
C SER A 559 7.17 6.22 -22.00
N TYR A 560 8.13 5.46 -22.53
CA TYR A 560 8.25 5.24 -23.97
C TYR A 560 6.95 4.67 -24.58
N GLY A 561 6.39 5.40 -25.55
CA GLY A 561 5.15 5.05 -26.25
C GLY A 561 3.85 5.44 -25.53
N ALA A 562 3.95 6.06 -24.36
CA ALA A 562 2.80 6.47 -23.58
C ALA A 562 2.36 7.92 -23.92
N THR A 563 1.07 8.22 -23.74
CA THR A 563 0.42 9.50 -24.07
C THR A 563 -0.43 9.98 -22.89
N THR A 564 -0.91 11.23 -22.92
CA THR A 564 -1.79 11.77 -21.86
C THR A 564 -3.03 12.44 -22.44
N SER A 565 -4.09 12.55 -21.64
CA SER A 565 -5.30 13.29 -22.04
C SER A 565 -5.13 14.81 -22.03
N ILE A 566 -4.06 15.31 -21.41
CA ILE A 566 -3.67 16.72 -21.41
C ILE A 566 -2.33 16.88 -22.16
N PRO A 567 -2.01 18.08 -22.68
CA PRO A 567 -0.71 18.35 -23.29
C PRO A 567 0.44 18.02 -22.33
N GLU A 568 1.59 17.60 -22.84
CA GLU A 568 2.77 17.28 -22.02
C GLU A 568 3.36 18.47 -21.26
N SER A 569 2.91 19.70 -21.55
CA SER A 569 3.25 20.89 -20.76
C SER A 569 2.11 21.89 -20.77
N GLY A 570 1.92 22.61 -19.66
CA GLY A 570 0.86 23.60 -19.53
C GLY A 570 0.84 24.29 -18.17
N VAL A 571 -0.32 24.81 -17.79
CA VAL A 571 -0.56 25.41 -16.47
C VAL A 571 -1.75 24.70 -15.84
N PHE A 572 -1.55 24.21 -14.62
CA PHE A 572 -2.59 23.75 -13.70
C PHE A 572 -3.12 24.95 -12.94
N ASP A 573 -4.43 25.21 -13.02
CA ASP A 573 -5.07 26.27 -12.24
C ASP A 573 -5.90 25.68 -11.11
N PHE A 574 -5.39 25.80 -9.89
CA PHE A 574 -6.02 25.28 -8.69
C PHE A 574 -7.08 26.21 -8.10
N SER A 575 -7.54 27.23 -8.84
CA SER A 575 -8.60 28.14 -8.38
C SER A 575 -9.91 27.39 -8.13
N ASP A 576 -10.14 26.34 -8.91
CA ASP A 576 -11.35 25.52 -8.90
C ASP A 576 -11.11 24.13 -8.30
N GLY A 577 -9.99 23.93 -7.60
CA GLY A 577 -9.64 22.67 -6.93
C GLY A 577 -8.52 21.87 -7.60
N GLU A 578 -8.48 20.58 -7.31
CA GLU A 578 -7.45 19.65 -7.78
C GLU A 578 -7.52 19.42 -9.28
N GLN A 579 -6.38 19.04 -9.87
CA GLN A 579 -6.28 18.83 -11.31
C GLN A 579 -6.17 17.35 -11.61
N THR A 580 -6.84 16.88 -12.66
CA THR A 580 -6.79 15.47 -13.07
C THR A 580 -6.38 15.30 -14.52
N PHE A 581 -5.76 14.16 -14.84
CA PHE A 581 -5.42 13.77 -16.21
C PHE A 581 -5.35 12.26 -16.37
N GLN A 582 -5.50 11.74 -17.59
CA GLN A 582 -5.25 10.33 -17.89
C GLN A 582 -3.87 10.15 -18.49
N ALA A 583 -3.18 9.11 -18.05
CA ALA A 583 -1.95 8.61 -18.62
C ALA A 583 -2.23 7.28 -19.32
N ILE A 584 -1.98 7.21 -20.62
CA ILE A 584 -2.29 6.09 -21.52
C ILE A 584 -0.96 5.43 -21.91
N ALA A 585 -0.72 4.20 -21.48
CA ALA A 585 0.47 3.45 -21.82
C ALA A 585 0.51 3.05 -23.30
N ALA A 586 1.69 2.62 -23.77
CA ALA A 586 1.91 2.23 -25.17
C ALA A 586 1.05 1.03 -25.63
N ASP A 587 0.59 0.19 -24.69
CA ASP A 587 -0.31 -0.93 -24.95
C ASP A 587 -1.80 -0.55 -24.97
N GLY A 588 -2.11 0.75 -24.82
CA GLY A 588 -3.46 1.30 -24.81
C GLY A 588 -4.16 1.27 -23.45
N SER A 589 -3.53 0.74 -22.39
CA SER A 589 -4.08 0.81 -21.04
C SER A 589 -4.01 2.24 -20.50
N SER A 590 -5.04 2.70 -19.79
CA SER A 590 -5.14 4.08 -19.29
C SER A 590 -5.35 4.14 -17.78
N THR A 591 -4.72 5.10 -17.12
CA THR A 591 -4.82 5.35 -15.67
C THR A 591 -5.12 6.83 -15.41
N SER A 592 -6.08 7.14 -14.53
CA SER A 592 -6.38 8.53 -14.16
C SER A 592 -5.51 8.98 -12.99
N TRP A 593 -5.08 10.22 -12.99
CA TRP A 593 -4.20 10.81 -11.99
C TRP A 593 -4.80 12.09 -11.43
N THR A 594 -4.60 12.34 -10.14
CA THR A 594 -5.03 13.56 -9.44
C THR A 594 -3.82 14.32 -8.89
N ILE A 595 -3.84 15.64 -8.95
CA ILE A 595 -2.76 16.51 -8.46
C ILE A 595 -3.31 17.42 -7.37
N HIS A 596 -2.68 17.37 -6.18
CA HIS A 596 -3.07 18.12 -4.99
C HIS A 596 -2.03 19.18 -4.62
N ARG A 597 -2.48 20.38 -4.29
CA ARG A 597 -1.61 21.48 -3.86
C ARG A 597 -1.62 21.64 -2.33
N LEU A 598 -0.47 21.45 -1.68
CA LEU A 598 -0.30 21.58 -0.22
C LEU A 598 -0.10 23.04 0.21
N LEU A 599 -0.99 23.57 1.06
CA LEU A 599 -0.91 24.90 1.66
C LEU A 599 -0.23 24.84 3.05
N THR A 600 0.52 25.89 3.42
CA THR A 600 1.10 26.00 4.76
C THR A 600 0.11 26.72 5.67
N VAL A 601 -0.45 26.04 6.69
CA VAL A 601 -1.38 26.65 7.65
C VAL A 601 -0.70 26.78 9.02
N GLY A 602 -0.74 27.98 9.61
CA GLY A 602 -0.21 28.28 10.94
C GLY A 602 -1.19 27.91 12.06
N VAL A 603 -0.66 27.36 13.15
CA VAL A 603 -1.39 26.85 14.33
C VAL A 603 -1.89 28.00 15.20
N ASN A 604 -3.20 28.27 15.24
CA ASN A 604 -3.82 29.07 16.29
C ASN A 604 -5.32 28.77 16.56
N ASP A 605 -5.90 27.70 16.04
CA ASP A 605 -7.34 27.42 16.23
C ASP A 605 -7.61 25.98 16.68
N LEU A 606 -7.44 25.69 17.98
CA LEU A 606 -8.07 24.51 18.59
C LEU A 606 -8.76 24.89 19.90
N GLY A 607 -10.08 25.09 19.80
CA GLY A 607 -10.99 25.25 20.91
C GLY A 607 -11.36 23.92 21.58
N ASN A 608 -11.49 23.97 22.90
CA ASN A 608 -12.06 23.03 23.87
C ASN A 608 -12.58 21.64 23.39
N LYS A 609 -11.85 20.58 23.74
CA LYS A 609 -12.32 19.45 24.60
C LYS A 609 -11.16 18.47 24.90
N THR A 610 -11.00 18.14 26.20
CA THR A 610 -10.12 17.13 26.84
C THR A 610 -8.80 16.83 26.13
N THR A 611 -7.91 17.80 26.24
CA THR A 611 -6.60 17.91 25.57
C THR A 611 -5.56 16.94 26.13
N ALA A 612 -5.17 15.92 25.35
CA ALA A 612 -3.76 15.56 25.29
C ALA A 612 -3.09 16.50 24.28
N LEU A 613 -2.30 17.46 24.78
CA LEU A 613 -1.46 18.28 23.91
C LEU A 613 -0.19 17.49 23.62
N VAL A 614 -0.13 16.90 22.43
CA VAL A 614 1.10 16.35 21.87
C VAL A 614 1.73 17.46 21.03
N TYR A 615 2.90 17.91 21.44
CA TYR A 615 3.69 18.85 20.64
C TYR A 615 4.47 18.02 19.61
N PRO A 616 4.13 18.05 18.30
CA PRO A 616 5.04 17.53 17.30
C PRO A 616 6.22 18.49 17.24
N ASN A 617 7.27 18.21 18.01
CA ASN A 617 8.60 18.66 17.65
C ASN A 617 9.26 17.49 16.91
N PRO A 618 9.06 17.38 15.58
CA PRO A 618 9.61 16.26 14.79
C PRO A 618 11.14 16.20 14.84
N PHE A 619 11.80 17.25 15.36
CA PHE A 619 13.25 17.41 15.47
C PHE A 619 13.82 17.07 16.87
N GLU A 620 13.00 16.61 17.83
CA GLU A 620 13.47 16.17 19.16
C GLU A 620 13.18 14.68 19.40
N HIS A 621 14.12 13.95 20.01
CA HIS A 621 13.97 12.52 20.40
C HIS A 621 12.93 12.29 21.53
N HIS A 622 12.07 13.27 21.82
CA HIS A 622 11.14 13.27 22.94
C HIS A 622 9.76 13.79 22.54
N LEU A 623 8.71 13.07 22.90
CA LEU A 623 7.35 13.61 22.96
C LEU A 623 7.11 14.22 24.33
N LYS A 624 6.63 15.46 24.34
CA LYS A 624 6.02 16.05 25.53
C LYS A 624 4.53 15.77 25.49
N VAL A 625 4.06 14.96 26.44
CA VAL A 625 2.66 14.55 26.55
C VAL A 625 2.13 15.04 27.89
N LYS A 626 1.17 15.96 27.85
CA LYS A 626 0.50 16.46 29.06
C LYS A 626 -0.87 15.79 29.20
N LEU A 627 -1.10 15.18 30.36
CA LEU A 627 -2.31 14.42 30.65
C LEU A 627 -3.00 14.95 31.92
N GLU A 628 -4.33 14.94 31.95
CA GLU A 628 -5.09 15.23 33.17
C GLU A 628 -5.20 14.01 34.10
N LYS A 629 -5.14 12.80 33.53
CA LYS A 629 -5.18 11.51 34.23
C LYS A 629 -4.17 10.54 33.62
N SER A 630 -3.74 9.53 34.38
CA SER A 630 -2.82 8.50 33.87
C SER A 630 -3.43 7.70 32.71
N ALA A 631 -2.62 7.41 31.70
CA ALA A 631 -3.03 6.74 30.47
C ALA A 631 -1.87 5.90 29.89
N HIS A 632 -2.17 5.02 28.94
CA HIS A 632 -1.17 4.33 28.12
C HIS A 632 -1.02 5.06 26.79
N LEU A 633 0.19 5.50 26.48
CA LEU A 633 0.58 5.90 25.14
C LEU A 633 1.02 4.66 24.37
N GLU A 634 0.55 4.56 23.14
CA GLU A 634 1.04 3.65 22.12
C GLU A 634 1.47 4.45 20.91
N LEU A 635 2.59 4.07 20.30
CA LEU A 635 2.99 4.53 18.97
C LEU A 635 2.92 3.35 18.04
N ILE A 636 2.16 3.53 16.97
CA ILE A 636 1.73 2.50 16.04
C ILE A 636 2.25 2.92 14.67
N ASN A 637 2.83 2.00 13.89
CA ASN A 637 3.16 2.33 12.50
C ASN A 637 1.91 2.27 11.60
N THR A 638 2.07 2.68 10.35
CA THR A 638 1.00 2.65 9.32
C THR A 638 0.54 1.24 8.95
N MET A 639 1.25 0.20 9.41
CA MET A 639 0.84 -1.21 9.26
C MET A 639 0.07 -1.73 10.49
N GLY A 640 -0.12 -0.91 11.51
CA GLY A 640 -0.86 -1.25 12.72
C GLY A 640 -0.06 -1.96 13.81
N GLN A 641 1.25 -2.07 13.66
CA GLN A 641 2.13 -2.64 14.67
C GLN A 641 2.40 -1.61 15.77
N VAL A 642 2.23 -2.02 17.02
CA VAL A 642 2.57 -1.18 18.19
C VAL A 642 4.08 -1.23 18.41
N LEU A 643 4.75 -0.11 18.11
CA LEU A 643 6.20 0.05 18.22
C LEU A 643 6.67 0.55 19.59
N LEU A 644 5.81 1.31 20.28
CA LEU A 644 6.06 1.74 21.65
C LEU A 644 4.76 1.61 22.44
N ARG A 645 4.83 1.09 23.66
CA ARG A 645 3.76 1.19 24.65
C ARG A 645 4.35 1.71 25.96
N LYS A 646 3.77 2.77 26.52
CA LYS A 646 4.26 3.41 27.75
C LYS A 646 3.11 3.88 28.63
N GLU A 647 3.12 3.47 29.90
CA GLU A 647 2.23 4.08 30.90
C GLU A 647 2.74 5.49 31.22
N LEU A 648 1.84 6.46 31.14
CA LEU A 648 2.06 7.88 31.42
C LEU A 648 1.22 8.29 32.62
N LEU A 649 1.77 9.14 33.48
CA LEU A 649 1.09 9.62 34.68
C LEU A 649 0.31 10.92 34.40
N ALA A 650 -0.63 11.28 35.25
CA ALA A 650 -1.23 12.61 35.23
C ALA A 650 -0.14 13.70 35.39
N GLY A 651 -0.21 14.75 34.58
CA GLY A 651 0.81 15.80 34.48
C GLY A 651 1.59 15.76 33.17
N GLU A 652 2.76 16.40 33.15
CA GLU A 652 3.65 16.41 31.98
C GLU A 652 4.56 15.18 31.99
N ASN A 653 4.60 14.49 30.85
CA ASN A 653 5.42 13.32 30.61
C ASN A 653 6.36 13.61 29.45
N ILE A 654 7.58 13.09 29.56
CA ILE A 654 8.55 13.09 28.47
C ILE A 654 8.71 11.63 28.03
N VAL A 655 8.33 11.35 26.80
CA VAL A 655 8.45 10.03 26.19
C VAL A 655 9.57 10.07 25.19
N THR A 656 10.68 9.40 25.51
CA THR A 656 11.75 9.20 24.55
C THR A 656 11.24 8.33 23.40
N ILE A 657 11.32 8.89 22.20
CA ILE A 657 11.02 8.24 20.93
C ILE A 657 12.28 8.18 20.06
N GLY A 658 13.46 8.42 20.62
CA GLY A 658 14.72 8.44 19.89
C GLY A 658 15.01 7.13 19.14
N ASP A 659 14.66 6.01 19.77
CA ASP A 659 14.79 4.67 19.19
C ASP A 659 13.71 4.37 18.16
N LEU A 660 12.67 5.22 18.06
CA LEU A 660 11.69 5.08 17.02
C LEU A 660 12.23 5.60 15.69
N PRO A 661 11.96 4.87 14.61
CA PRO A 661 12.36 5.28 13.30
C PRO A 661 11.81 6.66 12.89
N PRO A 662 12.43 7.44 11.99
CA PRO A 662 11.69 8.51 11.30
C PRO A 662 10.52 7.93 10.51
N GLY A 663 9.45 8.71 10.33
CA GLY A 663 8.27 8.24 9.64
C GLY A 663 6.97 8.73 10.26
N THR A 664 5.89 8.19 9.71
CA THR A 664 4.53 8.47 10.17
C THR A 664 4.13 7.43 11.19
N TYR A 665 3.92 7.88 12.42
CA TYR A 665 3.38 7.09 13.51
C TYR A 665 1.98 7.58 13.82
N LEU A 666 1.15 6.65 14.21
CA LEU A 666 -0.12 6.94 14.82
C LEU A 666 0.11 6.81 16.31
N TYR A 667 -0.13 7.88 17.06
CA TYR A 667 -0.14 7.78 18.51
C TYR A 667 -1.56 7.50 18.97
N ARG A 668 -1.67 6.64 19.99
CA ARG A 668 -2.91 6.35 20.70
C ARG A 668 -2.65 6.54 22.18
N ILE A 669 -3.42 7.39 22.84
CA ILE A 669 -3.36 7.59 24.29
C ILE A 669 -4.68 7.09 24.87
N ARG A 670 -4.63 5.99 25.63
CA ARG A 670 -5.81 5.35 26.23
C ARG A 670 -5.78 5.45 27.76
N SER A 671 -6.76 6.12 28.34
CA SER A 671 -6.89 6.23 29.80
C SER A 671 -7.43 4.93 30.42
N LYS A 672 -7.25 4.76 31.74
CA LYS A 672 -7.77 3.59 32.47
C LYS A 672 -9.31 3.54 32.52
N ASP A 673 -9.97 4.67 32.35
CA ASP A 673 -11.43 4.83 32.25
C ASP A 673 -11.96 4.70 30.81
N GLY A 674 -11.13 4.26 29.85
CA GLY A 674 -11.57 3.85 28.51
C GLY A 674 -11.57 4.94 27.44
N TYR A 675 -11.21 6.17 27.77
CA TYR A 675 -11.12 7.25 26.79
C TYR A 675 -9.84 7.14 25.95
N SER A 676 -9.95 7.27 24.63
CA SER A 676 -8.80 7.29 23.72
C SER A 676 -8.71 8.58 22.94
N THR A 677 -7.50 9.13 22.83
CA THR A 677 -7.16 10.14 21.83
C THR A 677 -6.16 9.52 20.84
N ASN A 678 -6.38 9.78 19.56
CA ASN A 678 -5.49 9.33 18.50
C ASN A 678 -4.96 10.55 17.74
N GLY A 679 -3.80 10.40 17.13
CA GLY A 679 -3.32 11.40 16.19
C GLY A 679 -2.10 10.91 15.43
N VAL A 680 -1.59 11.75 14.57
CA VAL A 680 -0.41 11.44 13.77
C VAL A 680 0.80 12.14 14.36
N LEU A 681 1.85 11.37 14.57
CA LEU A 681 3.18 11.84 14.87
C LEU A 681 4.03 11.64 13.63
N LEU A 682 4.48 12.74 13.04
CA LEU A 682 5.56 12.73 12.08
C LEU A 682 6.86 12.87 12.87
N LYS A 683 7.74 11.87 12.79
CA LYS A 683 9.10 11.96 13.34
C LYS A 683 10.07 12.17 12.17
N SER A 684 10.80 13.28 12.17
CA SER A 684 11.89 13.50 11.19
C SER A 684 13.21 12.95 11.75
N ASN A 685 14.28 13.12 10.99
CA ASN A 685 15.64 12.91 11.51
C ASN A 685 15.96 13.84 12.65
#